data_AF-A0A816ATV5-F1
#
_entry.id   AF-A0A816ATV5-F1
#
_cell.length_a   1.000
_cell.length_b   1.000
_cell.length_c   1.000
_cell.angle_alpha   90.00
_cell.angle_beta   90.00
_cell.angle_gamma   90.00
#
_symmetry.space_group_name_H-M   'P 1'
#
loop_
_entity.id
_entity.type
_entity.pdbx_description
1 polymer ?
#
loop_
_entity_poly.entity_id
_entity_poly.type
_entity_poly.pdbx_seq_one_letter_code
_entity_poly.pdbx_strand_id
1 'polypeptide(L)'
;MTLEGSSQSLNLAGWAVSGAESNPNAKILYLTDGLLKERLQYDENLITNYTKVEKSIVFFIDEVHERSVNIDFCLALLARLLIVQPELQSKMKLIISSATLDSSVPTLFRQIPQLKFAEFQMPAMGTLYTVTKVARPNENILDIVLELYKKRERYDQILCFVNSVAQVNECVRLLAEISRDTIMAYPLVQSQASNIQQTYIETGSVFFSTTVAETSLTFPSLKYVIDTGMVNVPLYDLYLKRTVLKEIRAAESTIKQRLGRLGRTKPGEYYSLYNFKVEDLRYPVPQICQSDLLNTEFSLRRSPLKQGLNYMKQFLADKPDQQAIDATIDELRKLGILEMAPSDELTPHGKCLAILPDFGSLSMSKSVLAALSDYNCGYDLIALSSILSVLNTSAIFKDLPLNLKSPDGDFMTLLNIMNEILLVKQSVQPHQFNLKRVCNQKGLTNIQHIIGQALRRYNSLEKSFNLSAEYRQSAQYKSGNWQPVARSLLAGYPENVFVSMKELYEKTHQFCRCTDTNDIAILDLQSTLIRDKTQAPVPFVLARDIRFSTAVRSTAVISFLGEINPDWIESPMQRVLQVNVSEENHLKNNNLFSNALNKFSLSTTMKLDQQTISLQGHSGQVLNAELHLRQQMVTELQFQLTNNCVPNTAAYDNMERNLEMIMKMPYIFNPMKWRWEAEKQVKITISSNTNTKTCDITVEGRDSDNQKVKQEFDSFLSWLRNCAVIRHPNAGVTPRLLRPQMRKDCLDIEERISHVTDSKRTKVDLHYGIRGPKATRETRMEVVSWIAVCKFSCKVEGGFVRDWIVGNDTARPADLIQNPEAWVTEEIRNNVKIACIHKDVVPADLDCHLPSHKYFDIDRFQDELHKFNIKCKVYRDNWRYVILLDEDAPTGPFTMDLIEPHVALTHDRIDLDVSNLSLEKDYTHELGMRVNITESPYLIELEDIVNNIKKKHFRVLRPKDSYVDERIEKMIHRGWTQLGEAFSVIPAPHIKHHAILVPLPRSSTLYDEILQDMSEICGITIKSIEEIKNSLLEDTYEAMKKMIAKGCPGFNPNERKLFHGTFGDGIKGITNDGFDDRHFSAIGNYGHGAYFADSPKKSHEYTHPETAGDRRVIFYSKVALGKEWLQTTKDDKLTSAPRGYHSIVGTATGVNEYIVYRYGQALPWLKITYEV
;
A
#
# COMPACT_ATOMS: atom_id res chain seq x y z
N MET A 1 -17.30 -37.68 22.73
CA MET A 1 -17.77 -38.65 23.75
C MET A 1 -18.83 -37.98 24.60
N THR A 2 -19.92 -38.67 24.91
CA THR A 2 -20.89 -38.26 25.93
C THR A 2 -20.41 -38.70 27.32
N LEU A 3 -20.32 -37.77 28.27
CA LEU A 3 -19.89 -38.06 29.65
C LEU A 3 -21.09 -38.35 30.56
N GLU A 4 -21.70 -39.53 30.38
CA GLU A 4 -22.58 -40.11 31.40
C GLU A 4 -21.69 -40.80 32.45
N GLY A 5 -21.19 -40.03 33.43
CA GLY A 5 -20.11 -40.48 34.32
C GLY A 5 -20.13 -39.87 35.73
N SER A 6 -20.97 -40.42 36.62
CA SER A 6 -21.01 -40.17 38.08
C SER A 6 -21.38 -38.75 38.54
N SER A 7 -22.40 -38.65 39.40
CA SER A 7 -22.89 -37.39 39.99
C SER A 7 -21.94 -36.73 41.00
N GLN A 8 -20.86 -37.40 41.41
CA GLN A 8 -19.85 -36.83 42.31
C GLN A 8 -18.84 -35.93 41.60
N SER A 9 -18.60 -36.14 40.30
CA SER A 9 -17.61 -35.39 39.51
C SER A 9 -17.92 -33.88 39.48
N LEU A 10 -19.20 -33.53 39.30
CA LEU A 10 -19.74 -32.17 39.23
C LEU A 10 -19.44 -31.30 40.46
N ASN A 11 -19.16 -31.90 41.62
CA ASN A 11 -18.91 -31.16 42.87
C ASN A 11 -17.43 -30.82 43.11
N LEU A 12 -16.47 -31.42 42.38
CA LEU A 12 -15.05 -31.21 42.65
C LEU A 12 -14.52 -29.90 42.07
N ALA A 13 -14.90 -29.61 40.82
CA ALA A 13 -14.40 -28.50 40.02
C ALA A 13 -15.53 -27.55 39.60
N GLY A 14 -15.17 -26.28 39.38
CA GLY A 14 -16.04 -25.22 38.92
C GLY A 14 -15.26 -24.15 38.17
N TRP A 15 -15.96 -23.17 37.60
CA TRP A 15 -15.35 -22.05 36.88
C TRP A 15 -16.12 -20.75 37.10
N ALA A 16 -15.42 -19.62 37.02
CA ALA A 16 -16.05 -18.30 36.93
C ALA A 16 -15.31 -17.40 35.93
N VAL A 17 -16.09 -16.66 35.15
CA VAL A 17 -15.65 -15.63 34.20
C VAL A 17 -16.55 -14.40 34.38
N SER A 18 -16.23 -13.27 33.72
CA SER A 18 -17.06 -12.07 33.85
C SER A 18 -18.53 -12.34 33.48
N GLY A 19 -19.43 -12.14 34.46
CA GLY A 19 -20.87 -12.34 34.33
C GLY A 19 -21.39 -13.78 34.21
N ALA A 20 -20.56 -14.82 34.45
CA ALA A 20 -21.04 -16.21 34.51
C ALA A 20 -20.14 -17.11 35.38
N GLU A 21 -20.76 -18.02 36.14
CA GLU A 21 -20.06 -19.01 36.96
C GLU A 21 -20.81 -20.35 36.98
N SER A 22 -20.09 -21.43 37.29
CA SER A 22 -20.61 -22.78 37.48
C SER A 22 -19.87 -23.45 38.63
N ASN A 23 -20.61 -23.97 39.61
CA ASN A 23 -20.09 -24.48 40.88
C ASN A 23 -19.02 -23.57 41.53
N PRO A 24 -19.34 -22.32 41.91
CA PRO A 24 -18.37 -21.39 42.50
C PRO A 24 -17.83 -21.84 43.88
N ASN A 25 -18.46 -22.83 44.52
CA ASN A 25 -18.05 -23.43 45.79
C ASN A 25 -17.18 -24.69 45.62
N ALA A 26 -16.73 -24.98 44.39
CA ALA A 26 -15.85 -26.10 44.08
C ALA A 26 -14.51 -26.06 44.86
N LYS A 27 -13.87 -27.23 45.03
CA LYS A 27 -12.52 -27.31 45.59
C LYS A 27 -11.44 -26.82 44.62
N ILE A 28 -11.70 -26.89 43.32
CA ILE A 28 -10.87 -26.37 42.24
C ILE A 28 -11.73 -25.37 41.46
N LEU A 29 -11.32 -24.11 41.42
CA LEU A 29 -12.05 -23.03 40.74
C LEU A 29 -11.18 -22.42 39.65
N TYR A 30 -11.55 -22.66 38.39
CA TYR A 30 -10.91 -22.02 37.24
C TYR A 30 -11.40 -20.58 37.10
N LEU A 31 -10.47 -19.63 36.96
CA LEU A 31 -10.76 -18.20 36.87
C LEU A 31 -10.02 -17.58 35.67
N THR A 32 -10.67 -16.66 34.96
CA THR A 32 -9.97 -15.72 34.07
C THR A 32 -9.06 -14.80 34.89
N ASP A 33 -7.86 -14.52 34.37
CA ASP A 33 -6.86 -13.60 34.91
C ASP A 33 -7.44 -12.27 35.45
N GLY A 34 -8.28 -11.59 34.67
CA GLY A 34 -8.92 -10.33 35.05
C GLY A 34 -9.86 -10.45 36.25
N LEU A 35 -10.60 -11.57 36.37
CA LEU A 35 -11.48 -11.84 37.51
C LEU A 35 -10.68 -12.22 38.77
N LEU A 36 -9.55 -12.91 38.62
CA LEU A 36 -8.63 -13.15 39.73
C LEU A 36 -8.01 -11.84 40.23
N LYS A 37 -7.54 -10.97 39.31
CA LYS A 37 -7.06 -9.62 39.62
C LYS A 37 -8.11 -8.81 40.38
N GLU A 38 -9.34 -8.71 39.85
CA GLU A 38 -10.44 -7.99 40.51
C GLU A 38 -10.68 -8.49 41.94
N ARG A 39 -10.74 -9.82 42.15
CA ARG A 39 -10.91 -10.41 43.48
C ARG A 39 -9.74 -10.10 44.42
N LEU A 40 -8.49 -10.22 43.96
CA LEU A 40 -7.28 -9.92 44.74
C LEU A 40 -7.12 -8.42 45.05
N GLN A 41 -7.69 -7.54 44.24
CA GLN A 41 -7.59 -6.09 44.35
C GLN A 41 -8.69 -5.48 45.24
N TYR A 42 -9.92 -6.02 45.18
CA TYR A 42 -11.08 -5.44 45.87
C TYR A 42 -11.58 -6.22 47.09
N ASP A 43 -11.23 -7.50 47.26
CA ASP A 43 -11.53 -8.27 48.47
C ASP A 43 -10.24 -8.63 49.23
N GLU A 44 -9.77 -7.70 50.07
CA GLU A 44 -8.63 -7.92 50.99
C GLU A 44 -8.87 -9.09 51.96
N ASN A 45 -10.13 -9.46 52.20
CA ASN A 45 -10.48 -10.57 53.05
C ASN A 45 -10.63 -11.89 52.29
N LEU A 46 -10.48 -11.94 50.96
CA LEU A 46 -10.63 -13.16 50.15
C LEU A 46 -9.79 -14.30 50.71
N ILE A 47 -8.47 -14.08 50.77
CA ILE A 47 -7.50 -15.09 51.19
C ILE A 47 -7.59 -15.35 52.70
N THR A 48 -7.77 -14.31 53.51
CA THR A 48 -7.89 -14.51 54.98
C THR A 48 -9.18 -15.23 55.35
N ASN A 49 -10.29 -15.04 54.63
CA ASN A 49 -11.54 -15.79 54.81
C ASN A 49 -11.36 -17.28 54.50
N TYR A 50 -10.68 -17.63 53.40
CA TYR A 50 -10.37 -19.03 53.11
C TYR A 50 -9.36 -19.65 54.10
N THR A 51 -8.41 -18.87 54.62
CA THR A 51 -7.31 -19.36 55.49
C THR A 51 -7.51 -19.17 57.00
N LYS A 52 -8.67 -18.63 57.43
CA LYS A 52 -9.08 -18.45 58.85
C LYS A 52 -9.29 -19.76 59.61
N VAL A 53 -9.59 -20.87 58.94
CA VAL A 53 -9.90 -22.18 59.56
C VAL A 53 -8.97 -23.26 59.02
N GLU A 54 -7.67 -23.14 59.34
CA GLU A 54 -6.54 -24.06 59.03
C GLU A 54 -6.30 -24.49 57.57
N LYS A 55 -7.21 -24.19 56.65
CA LYS A 55 -7.08 -24.51 55.22
C LYS A 55 -5.94 -23.70 54.59
N SER A 56 -5.10 -24.40 53.84
CA SER A 56 -4.19 -23.78 52.88
C SER A 56 -4.93 -23.44 51.58
N ILE A 57 -4.48 -22.40 50.88
CA ILE A 57 -4.93 -22.05 49.53
C ILE A 57 -3.79 -22.25 48.53
N VAL A 58 -4.11 -22.65 47.30
CA VAL A 58 -3.16 -22.79 46.20
C VAL A 58 -3.61 -21.88 45.05
N PHE A 59 -2.76 -20.93 44.68
CA PHE A 59 -2.90 -20.19 43.43
C PHE A 59 -2.06 -20.88 42.35
N PHE A 60 -2.68 -21.19 41.22
CA PHE A 60 -2.01 -21.67 40.02
C PHE A 60 -2.21 -20.60 38.95
N ILE A 61 -1.13 -19.93 38.56
CA ILE A 61 -1.13 -18.92 37.49
C ILE A 61 -0.47 -19.58 36.28
N ASP A 62 -1.21 -19.71 35.17
CA ASP A 62 -0.79 -20.44 33.97
C ASP A 62 -0.44 -19.50 32.81
N GLU A 63 0.21 -20.04 31.78
CA GLU A 63 0.62 -19.34 30.54
C GLU A 63 1.35 -17.99 30.81
N VAL A 64 2.13 -17.89 31.90
CA VAL A 64 2.67 -16.61 32.41
C VAL A 64 3.60 -15.87 31.44
N HIS A 65 4.13 -16.55 30.42
CA HIS A 65 4.88 -15.93 29.32
C HIS A 65 4.06 -14.99 28.42
N GLU A 66 2.72 -15.03 28.47
CA GLU A 66 1.90 -14.05 27.73
C GLU A 66 2.09 -12.62 28.29
N ARG A 67 2.60 -12.47 29.53
CA ARG A 67 2.92 -11.18 30.19
C ARG A 67 1.79 -10.13 30.06
N SER A 68 0.55 -10.61 30.16
CA SER A 68 -0.64 -9.75 30.11
C SER A 68 -0.68 -8.81 31.31
N VAL A 69 -1.33 -7.65 31.16
CA VAL A 69 -1.48 -6.67 32.27
C VAL A 69 -2.12 -7.33 33.49
N ASN A 70 -3.12 -8.21 33.32
CA ASN A 70 -3.77 -8.88 34.46
C ASN A 70 -2.85 -9.91 35.13
N ILE A 71 -2.06 -10.68 34.36
CA ILE A 71 -1.13 -11.70 34.91
C ILE A 71 -0.07 -11.01 35.78
N ASP A 72 0.58 -9.97 35.24
CA ASP A 72 1.59 -9.21 35.99
C ASP A 72 1.00 -8.55 37.25
N PHE A 73 -0.25 -8.06 37.19
CA PHE A 73 -0.95 -7.56 38.38
C PHE A 73 -1.35 -8.64 39.39
N CYS A 74 -1.79 -9.81 38.95
CA CYS A 74 -2.05 -10.94 39.85
C CYS A 74 -0.79 -11.33 40.61
N LEU A 75 0.35 -11.45 39.90
CA LEU A 75 1.64 -11.75 40.50
C LEU A 75 2.08 -10.65 41.48
N ALA A 76 1.92 -9.37 41.13
CA ALA A 76 2.28 -8.25 42.01
C ALA A 76 1.39 -8.14 43.26
N LEU A 77 0.08 -8.37 43.14
CA LEU A 77 -0.84 -8.38 44.27
C LEU A 77 -0.54 -9.54 45.23
N LEU A 78 -0.21 -10.73 44.70
CA LEU A 78 0.20 -11.89 45.50
C LEU A 78 1.57 -11.68 46.15
N ALA A 79 2.56 -11.11 45.45
CA ALA A 79 3.86 -10.76 46.00
C ALA A 79 3.73 -9.74 47.15
N ARG A 80 2.95 -8.66 46.94
CA ARG A 80 2.60 -7.68 47.97
C ARG A 80 1.99 -8.34 49.21
N LEU A 81 1.03 -9.24 49.03
CA LEU A 81 0.35 -9.93 50.14
C LEU A 81 1.31 -10.81 50.94
N LEU A 82 2.22 -11.55 50.29
CA LEU A 82 3.24 -12.37 50.98
C LEU A 82 4.32 -11.55 51.72
N ILE A 83 4.49 -10.27 51.36
CA ILE A 83 5.38 -9.32 52.06
C ILE A 83 4.64 -8.64 53.23
N VAL A 84 3.39 -8.20 53.02
CA VAL A 84 2.60 -7.44 54.01
C VAL A 84 1.96 -8.34 55.07
N GLN A 85 1.69 -9.61 54.75
CA GLN A 85 1.15 -10.64 55.68
C GLN A 85 2.04 -11.89 55.65
N PRO A 86 3.23 -11.88 56.32
CA PRO A 86 4.16 -13.00 56.31
C PRO A 86 3.57 -14.32 56.83
N GLU A 87 2.54 -14.28 57.68
CA GLU A 87 1.81 -15.45 58.17
C GLU A 87 1.16 -16.25 57.01
N LEU A 88 0.79 -15.58 55.92
CA LEU A 88 0.24 -16.24 54.73
C LEU A 88 1.28 -17.09 54.00
N GLN A 89 2.59 -16.84 54.14
CA GLN A 89 3.63 -17.68 53.53
C GLN A 89 3.57 -19.15 53.98
N SER A 90 2.98 -19.41 55.16
CA SER A 90 2.74 -20.77 55.68
C SER A 90 1.46 -21.42 55.15
N LYS A 91 0.48 -20.63 54.70
CA LYS A 91 -0.87 -21.08 54.31
C LYS A 91 -1.15 -20.97 52.80
N MET A 92 -0.39 -20.18 52.07
CA MET A 92 -0.55 -19.95 50.64
C MET A 92 0.58 -20.64 49.87
N LYS A 93 0.21 -21.38 48.82
CA LYS A 93 1.16 -21.85 47.80
C LYS A 93 0.88 -21.12 46.50
N LEU A 94 1.93 -20.67 45.83
CA LEU A 94 1.87 -20.09 44.50
C LEU A 94 2.61 -21.03 43.54
N ILE A 95 1.93 -21.45 42.48
CA ILE A 95 2.48 -22.21 41.37
C ILE A 95 2.40 -21.29 40.14
N ILE A 96 3.54 -21.08 39.51
CA ILE A 96 3.69 -20.26 38.29
C ILE A 96 4.06 -21.20 37.17
N SER A 97 3.18 -21.36 36.19
CA SER A 97 3.37 -22.22 35.02
C SER A 97 3.67 -21.37 33.79
N SER A 98 4.65 -21.81 33.00
CA SER A 98 5.03 -21.17 31.74
C SER A 98 5.84 -22.11 30.86
N ALA A 99 5.52 -22.15 29.56
CA ALA A 99 6.34 -22.81 28.55
C ALA A 99 7.74 -22.19 28.39
N THR A 100 7.91 -20.90 28.75
CA THR A 100 9.18 -20.15 28.68
C THR A 100 9.26 -19.20 29.87
N LEU A 101 9.98 -19.58 30.93
CA LEU A 101 10.06 -18.78 32.16
C LEU A 101 11.01 -17.58 31.99
N ASP A 102 10.43 -16.40 31.90
CA ASP A 102 11.16 -15.14 32.05
C ASP A 102 11.79 -15.07 33.45
N SER A 103 13.02 -14.55 33.52
CA SER A 103 13.83 -14.44 34.74
C SER A 103 13.38 -13.35 35.72
N SER A 104 12.62 -12.33 35.26
CA SER A 104 12.12 -11.27 36.16
C SER A 104 11.07 -11.80 37.14
N VAL A 105 10.15 -12.65 36.66
CA VAL A 105 9.05 -13.25 37.45
C VAL A 105 9.54 -14.04 38.68
N PRO A 106 10.43 -15.04 38.60
CA PRO A 106 10.95 -15.72 39.79
C PRO A 106 11.83 -14.79 40.64
N THR A 107 12.50 -13.81 40.03
CA THR A 107 13.34 -12.84 40.76
C THR A 107 12.53 -11.94 41.69
N LEU A 108 11.30 -11.57 41.32
CA LEU A 108 10.35 -10.89 42.22
C LEU A 108 10.09 -11.71 43.50
N PHE A 109 9.74 -13.00 43.37
CA PHE A 109 9.40 -13.83 44.53
C PHE A 109 10.61 -14.24 45.37
N ARG A 110 11.80 -14.38 44.77
CA ARG A 110 13.07 -14.62 45.49
C ARG A 110 13.48 -13.47 46.41
N GLN A 111 12.95 -12.25 46.22
CA GLN A 111 13.21 -11.10 47.11
C GLN A 111 12.35 -11.12 48.38
N ILE A 112 11.34 -11.99 48.47
CA ILE A 112 10.44 -12.06 49.62
C ILE A 112 11.12 -12.82 50.77
N PRO A 113 11.34 -12.20 51.95
CA PRO A 113 12.04 -12.86 53.06
C PRO A 113 11.34 -14.15 53.50
N GLN A 114 12.14 -15.18 53.76
CA GLN A 114 11.72 -16.51 54.27
C GLN A 114 10.84 -17.36 53.32
N LEU A 115 10.45 -16.84 52.16
CA LEU A 115 9.64 -17.56 51.19
C LEU A 115 10.40 -18.76 50.60
N LYS A 116 9.83 -19.97 50.73
CA LYS A 116 10.40 -21.18 50.13
C LYS A 116 10.12 -21.22 48.64
N PHE A 117 11.17 -21.02 47.85
CA PHE A 117 11.12 -21.02 46.39
C PHE A 117 11.72 -22.32 45.82
N ALA A 118 11.10 -22.87 44.77
CA ALA A 118 11.59 -24.04 44.04
C ALA A 118 11.20 -23.94 42.57
N GLU A 119 12.18 -24.13 41.69
CA GLU A 119 11.96 -24.31 40.24
C GLU A 119 11.91 -25.80 39.91
N PHE A 120 10.93 -26.19 39.10
CA PHE A 120 10.80 -27.55 38.58
C PHE A 120 10.47 -27.48 37.10
N GLN A 121 11.41 -27.92 36.25
CA GLN A 121 11.13 -28.13 34.84
C GLN A 121 10.32 -29.41 34.69
N MET A 122 9.10 -29.32 34.14
CA MET A 122 8.33 -30.52 33.83
C MET A 122 9.08 -31.40 32.83
N PRO A 123 9.22 -32.72 33.08
CA PRO A 123 9.84 -33.63 32.13
C PRO A 123 9.02 -33.68 30.84
N ALA A 124 9.68 -33.95 29.71
CA ALA A 124 9.00 -34.07 28.42
C ALA A 124 7.96 -35.20 28.45
N MET A 125 6.67 -34.83 28.39
CA MET A 125 5.56 -35.78 28.44
C MET A 125 5.25 -36.32 27.04
N GLY A 126 5.54 -37.59 26.83
CA GLY A 126 5.30 -38.30 25.56
C GLY A 126 6.48 -38.24 24.59
N THR A 127 6.34 -38.93 23.46
CA THR A 127 7.37 -39.00 22.41
C THR A 127 7.37 -37.72 21.58
N LEU A 128 8.36 -36.86 21.79
CA LEU A 128 8.64 -35.74 20.87
C LEU A 128 9.22 -36.29 19.56
N TYR A 129 8.55 -36.02 18.46
CA TYR A 129 9.02 -36.35 17.12
C TYR A 129 9.97 -35.27 16.58
N THR A 130 10.84 -35.64 15.64
CA THR A 130 11.80 -34.71 15.02
C THR A 130 11.11 -33.58 14.28
N VAL A 131 11.68 -32.37 14.38
CA VAL A 131 11.20 -31.18 13.66
C VAL A 131 12.35 -30.59 12.84
N THR A 132 12.23 -30.63 11.52
CA THR A 132 13.21 -30.02 10.60
C THR A 132 12.90 -28.54 10.44
N LYS A 133 13.91 -27.67 10.56
CA LYS A 133 13.79 -26.24 10.25
C LYS A 133 14.23 -25.98 8.81
N VAL A 134 13.46 -25.20 8.08
CA VAL A 134 13.71 -24.81 6.68
C VAL A 134 13.64 -23.29 6.58
N ALA A 135 14.74 -22.65 6.20
CA ALA A 135 14.77 -21.21 6.01
C ALA A 135 14.32 -20.86 4.58
N ARG A 136 13.27 -20.02 4.46
CA ARG A 136 12.72 -19.51 3.20
C ARG A 136 12.55 -17.98 3.25
N PRO A 137 13.63 -17.22 3.53
CA PRO A 137 13.53 -15.79 3.81
C PRO A 137 12.98 -15.00 2.61
N ASN A 138 12.02 -14.11 2.86
CA ASN A 138 11.36 -13.25 1.88
C ASN A 138 10.53 -13.98 0.78
N GLU A 139 10.34 -15.30 0.87
CA GLU A 139 9.41 -16.03 0.01
C GLU A 139 7.95 -15.78 0.44
N ASN A 140 7.02 -15.81 -0.52
CA ASN A 140 5.60 -15.59 -0.25
C ASN A 140 4.99 -16.80 0.47
N ILE A 141 4.27 -16.54 1.57
CA ILE A 141 3.61 -17.58 2.37
C ILE A 141 2.62 -18.41 1.55
N LEU A 142 1.95 -17.82 0.55
CA LEU A 142 0.99 -18.54 -0.30
C LEU A 142 1.67 -19.53 -1.25
N ASP A 143 2.84 -19.19 -1.79
CA ASP A 143 3.59 -20.08 -2.69
C ASP A 143 4.11 -21.31 -1.93
N ILE A 144 4.58 -21.12 -0.70
CA ILE A 144 5.00 -22.23 0.18
C ILE A 144 3.79 -23.07 0.62
N VAL A 145 2.64 -22.47 0.93
CA VAL A 145 1.41 -23.23 1.15
C VAL A 145 1.06 -24.06 -0.09
N LEU A 146 1.18 -23.51 -1.31
CA LEU A 146 0.91 -24.23 -2.57
C LEU A 146 1.94 -25.33 -2.89
N GLU A 147 3.21 -25.19 -2.48
CA GLU A 147 4.21 -26.27 -2.52
C GLU A 147 3.83 -27.39 -1.54
N LEU A 148 3.63 -27.04 -0.27
CA LEU A 148 3.37 -28.01 0.80
C LEU A 148 2.02 -28.70 0.64
N TYR A 149 0.99 -28.02 0.12
CA TYR A 149 -0.31 -28.62 -0.18
C TYR A 149 -0.19 -29.76 -1.20
N LYS A 150 0.77 -29.70 -2.14
CA LYS A 150 1.06 -30.75 -3.12
C LYS A 150 1.96 -31.86 -2.55
N LYS A 151 2.85 -31.53 -1.61
CA LYS A 151 3.79 -32.46 -0.95
C LYS A 151 3.15 -33.35 0.12
N ARG A 152 2.13 -32.83 0.83
CA ARG A 152 1.60 -33.41 2.08
C ARG A 152 0.79 -34.70 1.90
N GLU A 153 0.71 -35.51 2.96
CA GLU A 153 -0.24 -36.63 3.03
C GLU A 153 -1.69 -36.14 3.24
N ARG A 154 -2.68 -36.97 2.91
CA ARG A 154 -4.12 -36.64 2.96
C ARG A 154 -4.61 -36.00 4.27
N TYR A 155 -4.01 -36.38 5.40
CA TYR A 155 -4.40 -35.93 6.74
C TYR A 155 -3.45 -34.90 7.35
N ASP A 156 -2.37 -34.51 6.66
CA ASP A 156 -1.42 -33.52 7.16
C ASP A 156 -2.02 -32.12 7.16
N GLN A 157 -1.80 -31.40 8.26
CA GLN A 157 -2.27 -30.02 8.44
C GLN A 157 -1.09 -29.02 8.32
N ILE A 158 -1.39 -27.85 7.77
CA ILE A 158 -0.50 -26.70 7.57
C ILE A 158 -1.03 -25.52 8.42
N LEU A 159 -0.19 -24.95 9.30
CA LEU A 159 -0.51 -23.76 10.09
C LEU A 159 0.41 -22.59 9.71
N CYS A 160 -0.18 -21.44 9.43
CA CYS A 160 0.50 -20.24 8.93
C CYS A 160 0.36 -19.10 9.94
N PHE A 161 1.48 -18.60 10.48
CA PHE A 161 1.51 -17.46 11.39
C PHE A 161 1.77 -16.15 10.64
N VAL A 162 0.77 -15.25 10.67
CA VAL A 162 0.80 -13.91 10.06
C VAL A 162 0.48 -12.84 11.10
N ASN A 163 0.80 -11.56 10.83
CA ASN A 163 0.82 -10.53 11.86
C ASN A 163 -0.58 -10.05 12.31
N SER A 164 -1.62 -10.23 11.50
CA SER A 164 -2.92 -9.56 11.68
C SER A 164 -4.11 -10.36 11.16
N VAL A 165 -5.28 -10.09 11.73
CA VAL A 165 -6.58 -10.59 11.26
C VAL A 165 -6.88 -10.16 9.81
N ALA A 166 -6.34 -9.01 9.38
CA ALA A 166 -6.43 -8.57 7.99
C ALA A 166 -5.67 -9.51 7.05
N GLN A 167 -4.38 -9.77 7.34
CA GLN A 167 -3.57 -10.73 6.58
C GLN A 167 -4.15 -12.16 6.64
N VAL A 168 -4.69 -12.59 7.78
CA VAL A 168 -5.38 -13.91 7.88
C VAL A 168 -6.51 -14.03 6.86
N ASN A 169 -7.42 -13.04 6.83
CA ASN A 169 -8.57 -13.07 5.92
C ASN A 169 -8.15 -12.89 4.46
N GLU A 170 -7.13 -12.07 4.19
CA GLU A 170 -6.57 -11.86 2.86
C GLU A 170 -5.90 -13.13 2.31
N CYS A 171 -5.06 -13.81 3.11
CA CYS A 171 -4.43 -15.05 2.69
C CYS A 171 -5.45 -16.16 2.43
N VAL A 172 -6.51 -16.26 3.26
CA VAL A 172 -7.64 -17.18 3.02
C VAL A 172 -8.36 -16.87 1.70
N ARG A 173 -8.66 -15.59 1.43
CA ARG A 173 -9.30 -15.16 0.17
C ARG A 173 -8.42 -15.45 -1.05
N LEU A 174 -7.18 -14.97 -1.04
CA LEU A 174 -6.23 -15.12 -2.15
C LEU A 174 -5.92 -16.59 -2.44
N LEU A 175 -5.79 -17.45 -1.42
CA LEU A 175 -5.56 -18.87 -1.64
C LEU A 175 -6.78 -19.58 -2.26
N ALA A 176 -8.00 -19.19 -1.89
CA ALA A 176 -9.22 -19.66 -2.55
C ALA A 176 -9.26 -19.20 -4.02
N GLU A 177 -9.01 -17.91 -4.29
CA GLU A 177 -8.97 -17.33 -5.64
C GLU A 177 -7.91 -18.01 -6.54
N ILE A 178 -6.67 -18.13 -6.06
CA ILE A 178 -5.55 -18.76 -6.79
C ILE A 178 -5.81 -20.26 -7.02
N SER A 179 -6.38 -20.96 -6.04
CA SER A 179 -6.69 -22.39 -6.15
C SER A 179 -8.02 -22.70 -6.85
N ARG A 180 -8.82 -21.68 -7.20
CA ARG A 180 -10.20 -21.82 -7.72
C ARG A 180 -11.07 -22.68 -6.80
N ASP A 181 -11.08 -22.33 -5.51
CA ASP A 181 -11.79 -22.99 -4.41
C ASP A 181 -11.40 -24.47 -4.17
N THR A 182 -10.32 -24.98 -4.78
CA THR A 182 -9.83 -26.35 -4.53
C THR A 182 -9.04 -26.48 -3.22
N ILE A 183 -8.59 -25.37 -2.64
CA ILE A 183 -7.89 -25.31 -1.34
C ILE A 183 -8.70 -24.46 -0.37
N MET A 184 -9.45 -25.13 0.51
CA MET A 184 -10.12 -24.47 1.63
C MET A 184 -9.14 -24.23 2.78
N ALA A 185 -8.89 -22.96 3.08
CA ALA A 185 -8.14 -22.53 4.25
C ALA A 185 -9.04 -21.84 5.28
N TYR A 186 -8.70 -21.99 6.55
CA TYR A 186 -9.54 -21.56 7.66
C TYR A 186 -8.84 -20.46 8.49
N PRO A 187 -9.50 -19.32 8.75
CA PRO A 187 -8.98 -18.31 9.65
C PRO A 187 -9.12 -18.79 11.11
N LEU A 188 -8.09 -18.63 11.92
CA LEU A 188 -8.08 -18.89 13.37
C LEU A 188 -7.73 -17.60 14.12
N VAL A 189 -8.77 -16.89 14.61
CA VAL A 189 -8.66 -15.54 15.19
C VAL A 189 -9.52 -15.36 16.45
N GLN A 190 -9.08 -14.48 17.36
CA GLN A 190 -9.58 -14.39 18.74
C GLN A 190 -11.06 -14.01 18.85
N SER A 191 -11.62 -13.37 17.82
CA SER A 191 -13.05 -13.00 17.74
C SER A 191 -13.98 -14.17 17.40
N GLN A 192 -13.47 -15.34 17.02
CA GLN A 192 -14.27 -16.52 16.74
C GLN A 192 -14.60 -17.29 18.02
N ALA A 193 -15.83 -17.79 18.13
CA ALA A 193 -16.20 -18.69 19.23
C ALA A 193 -15.38 -20.00 19.17
N SER A 194 -14.94 -20.50 20.32
CA SER A 194 -14.00 -21.63 20.44
C SER A 194 -14.49 -22.91 19.76
N ASN A 195 -15.80 -23.15 19.75
CA ASN A 195 -16.39 -24.31 19.05
C ASN A 195 -16.25 -24.20 17.52
N ILE A 196 -16.21 -22.98 16.96
CA ILE A 196 -15.97 -22.76 15.53
C ILE A 196 -14.50 -23.03 15.22
N GLN A 197 -13.58 -22.49 16.02
CA GLN A 197 -12.14 -22.75 15.90
C GLN A 197 -11.83 -24.25 15.96
N GLN A 198 -12.39 -24.95 16.96
CA GLN A 198 -12.26 -26.41 17.08
C GLN A 198 -12.85 -27.15 15.88
N THR A 199 -14.05 -26.78 15.40
CA THR A 199 -14.64 -27.38 14.19
C THR A 199 -13.73 -27.22 12.98
N TYR A 200 -13.10 -26.05 12.81
CA TYR A 200 -12.13 -25.83 11.75
C TYR A 200 -10.88 -26.71 11.93
N ILE A 201 -10.34 -26.83 13.14
CA ILE A 201 -9.14 -27.65 13.42
C ILE A 201 -9.40 -29.16 13.24
N GLU A 202 -10.62 -29.64 13.53
CA GLU A 202 -11.00 -31.04 13.37
C GLU A 202 -11.31 -31.43 11.90
N THR A 203 -11.68 -30.47 11.05
CA THR A 203 -12.11 -30.74 9.65
C THR A 203 -11.20 -30.16 8.56
N GLY A 204 -10.41 -29.13 8.87
CA GLY A 204 -9.55 -28.41 7.94
C GLY A 204 -8.13 -28.95 7.82
N SER A 205 -7.42 -28.51 6.78
CA SER A 205 -6.01 -28.87 6.54
C SER A 205 -5.06 -27.69 6.27
N VAL A 206 -5.57 -26.48 6.09
CA VAL A 206 -4.78 -25.24 5.97
C VAL A 206 -5.37 -24.18 6.90
N PHE A 207 -4.53 -23.56 7.71
CA PHE A 207 -4.93 -22.59 8.73
C PHE A 207 -4.07 -21.33 8.64
N PHE A 208 -4.70 -20.16 8.72
CA PHE A 208 -4.02 -18.88 8.92
C PHE A 208 -4.39 -18.30 10.28
N SER A 209 -3.40 -17.94 11.08
CA SER A 209 -3.61 -17.46 12.45
C SER A 209 -2.66 -16.33 12.82
N THR A 210 -3.04 -15.57 13.84
CA THR A 210 -2.16 -14.68 14.61
C THR A 210 -1.56 -15.47 15.79
N THR A 211 -1.29 -14.81 16.93
CA THR A 211 -0.90 -15.46 18.20
C THR A 211 -1.93 -16.46 18.75
N VAL A 212 -3.14 -16.54 18.18
CA VAL A 212 -4.24 -17.42 18.65
C VAL A 212 -3.90 -18.91 18.58
N ALA A 213 -3.02 -19.32 17.66
CA ALA A 213 -2.49 -20.69 17.60
C ALA A 213 -1.12 -20.86 18.29
N GLU A 214 -0.62 -19.82 18.97
CA GLU A 214 0.65 -19.84 19.72
C GLU A 214 0.47 -20.53 21.09
N THR A 215 -0.62 -20.22 21.80
CA THR A 215 -1.09 -20.86 23.04
C THR A 215 -2.37 -21.68 22.82
N SER A 216 -2.82 -22.45 23.83
CA SER A 216 -4.11 -23.18 23.93
C SER A 216 -4.57 -24.19 22.83
N LEU A 217 -4.38 -23.96 21.53
CA LEU A 217 -4.97 -24.79 20.46
C LEU A 217 -4.19 -26.09 20.18
N THR A 218 -4.92 -27.22 20.09
CA THR A 218 -4.39 -28.56 19.82
C THR A 218 -4.81 -29.06 18.44
N PHE A 219 -3.82 -29.34 17.58
CA PHE A 219 -4.05 -29.80 16.21
C PHE A 219 -3.83 -31.32 16.13
N PRO A 220 -4.75 -32.12 15.57
CA PRO A 220 -4.63 -33.58 15.55
C PRO A 220 -3.47 -34.08 14.68
N SER A 221 -3.18 -33.42 13.56
CA SER A 221 -2.24 -33.92 12.55
C SER A 221 -1.38 -32.82 11.91
N LEU A 222 -0.99 -31.83 12.73
CA LEU A 222 -0.09 -30.75 12.31
C LEU A 222 1.28 -31.30 11.88
N LYS A 223 1.60 -31.04 10.61
CA LYS A 223 2.81 -31.50 9.93
C LYS A 223 3.72 -30.34 9.56
N TYR A 224 3.14 -29.21 9.17
CA TYR A 224 3.84 -28.03 8.68
C TYR A 224 3.45 -26.79 9.47
N VAL A 225 4.44 -26.00 9.89
CA VAL A 225 4.23 -24.63 10.35
C VAL A 225 5.01 -23.70 9.42
N ILE A 226 4.37 -22.62 8.97
CA ILE A 226 5.01 -21.54 8.21
C ILE A 226 4.89 -20.26 9.04
N ASP A 227 6.01 -19.59 9.29
CA ASP A 227 6.06 -18.48 10.24
C ASP A 227 6.74 -17.25 9.62
N THR A 228 5.99 -16.14 9.57
CA THR A 228 6.50 -14.82 9.19
C THR A 228 7.50 -14.26 10.20
N GLY A 229 7.52 -14.76 11.44
CA GLY A 229 8.32 -14.23 12.54
C GLY A 229 7.83 -12.88 13.06
N MET A 230 6.71 -12.36 12.55
CA MET A 230 6.17 -11.05 12.93
C MET A 230 5.00 -11.19 13.90
N VAL A 231 4.71 -10.10 14.61
CA VAL A 231 3.55 -9.95 15.50
C VAL A 231 3.15 -8.48 15.60
N ASN A 232 1.85 -8.21 15.71
CA ASN A 232 1.36 -6.87 16.03
C ASN A 232 1.11 -6.73 17.53
N VAL A 233 1.72 -5.70 18.14
CA VAL A 233 1.58 -5.39 19.57
C VAL A 233 0.91 -4.02 19.74
N PRO A 234 -0.07 -3.88 20.66
CA PRO A 234 -0.61 -2.57 21.03
C PRO A 234 0.39 -1.79 21.88
N LEU A 235 0.77 -0.60 21.42
CA LEU A 235 1.65 0.34 22.12
C LEU A 235 0.88 1.64 22.38
N TYR A 236 0.90 2.14 23.61
CA TYR A 236 0.32 3.44 23.94
C TYR A 236 1.29 4.59 23.63
N ASP A 237 0.86 5.52 22.79
CA ASP A 237 1.59 6.75 22.48
C ASP A 237 1.19 7.83 23.50
N LEU A 238 2.14 8.22 24.35
CA LEU A 238 1.93 9.23 25.42
C LEU A 238 1.69 10.65 24.88
N TYR A 239 2.13 10.97 23.66
CA TYR A 239 1.99 12.30 23.06
C TYR A 239 0.67 12.42 22.30
N LEU A 240 0.33 11.40 21.50
CA LEU A 240 -0.89 11.33 20.70
C LEU A 240 -2.09 10.77 21.48
N LYS A 241 -1.88 10.36 22.74
CA LYS A 241 -2.85 9.73 23.65
C LYS A 241 -3.68 8.64 22.99
N ARG A 242 -3.01 7.67 22.35
CA ARG A 242 -3.71 6.59 21.63
C ARG A 242 -2.90 5.31 21.55
N THR A 243 -3.62 4.19 21.47
CA THR A 243 -3.02 2.88 21.22
C THR A 243 -2.76 2.68 19.73
N VAL A 244 -1.50 2.54 19.36
CA VAL A 244 -1.02 2.19 18.02
C VAL A 244 -0.84 0.67 17.95
N LEU A 245 -1.37 0.02 16.91
CA LEU A 245 -0.98 -1.35 16.60
C LEU A 245 0.29 -1.32 15.75
N LYS A 246 1.42 -1.65 16.38
CA LYS A 246 2.74 -1.65 15.74
C LYS A 246 3.15 -3.08 15.39
N GLU A 247 3.58 -3.27 14.15
CA GLU A 247 4.24 -4.48 13.69
C GLU A 247 5.68 -4.53 14.23
N ILE A 248 6.03 -5.63 14.90
CA ILE A 248 7.36 -5.90 15.43
C ILE A 248 7.79 -7.34 15.16
N ARG A 249 9.10 -7.61 15.28
CA ARG A 249 9.63 -8.97 15.31
C ARG A 249 9.12 -9.69 16.55
N ALA A 250 8.74 -10.96 16.39
CA ALA A 250 8.38 -11.81 17.51
C ALA A 250 9.63 -12.20 18.34
N ALA A 251 9.44 -12.40 19.64
CA ALA A 251 10.51 -12.79 20.55
C ALA A 251 10.93 -14.26 20.37
N GLU A 252 12.12 -14.62 20.84
CA GLU A 252 12.65 -15.98 20.84
C GLU A 252 11.71 -16.97 21.54
N SER A 253 11.08 -16.58 22.65
CA SER A 253 10.07 -17.38 23.35
C SER A 253 8.86 -17.68 22.46
N THR A 254 8.30 -16.68 21.79
CA THR A 254 7.18 -16.83 20.85
C THR A 254 7.54 -17.78 19.71
N ILE A 255 8.69 -17.56 19.06
CA ILE A 255 9.15 -18.41 17.96
C ILE A 255 9.39 -19.86 18.42
N LYS A 256 9.90 -20.06 19.65
CA LYS A 256 9.98 -21.40 20.27
C LYS A 256 8.60 -22.04 20.51
N GLN A 257 7.58 -21.26 20.85
CA GLN A 257 6.21 -21.78 21.05
C GLN A 257 5.50 -22.12 19.74
N ARG A 258 5.63 -21.26 18.71
CA ARG A 258 5.13 -21.52 17.34
C ARG A 258 5.76 -22.78 16.76
N LEU A 259 7.09 -22.91 16.88
CA LEU A 259 7.83 -24.15 16.59
C LEU A 259 7.31 -25.34 17.42
N GLY A 260 7.09 -25.14 18.72
CA GLY A 260 6.59 -26.12 19.68
C GLY A 260 5.14 -26.57 19.48
N ARG A 261 4.44 -26.12 18.44
CA ARG A 261 3.18 -26.72 17.97
C ARG A 261 3.45 -28.01 17.16
N LEU A 262 4.60 -28.11 16.50
CA LEU A 262 5.06 -29.32 15.79
C LEU A 262 5.64 -30.37 16.73
N GLY A 263 5.91 -31.57 16.20
CA GLY A 263 6.59 -32.65 16.93
C GLY A 263 5.74 -33.35 18.00
N ARG A 264 4.47 -32.95 18.18
CA ARG A 264 3.56 -33.50 19.20
C ARG A 264 2.90 -34.83 18.80
N THR A 265 2.52 -34.98 17.53
CA THR A 265 1.78 -36.16 17.03
C THR A 265 2.46 -36.90 15.88
N LYS A 266 3.35 -36.23 15.14
CA LYS A 266 4.19 -36.79 14.07
C LYS A 266 5.43 -35.91 13.81
N PRO A 267 6.46 -36.40 13.10
CA PRO A 267 7.61 -35.57 12.70
C PRO A 267 7.18 -34.43 11.78
N GLY A 268 7.69 -33.22 12.03
CA GLY A 268 7.20 -31.97 11.40
C GLY A 268 8.27 -31.17 10.66
N GLU A 269 7.83 -30.17 9.91
CA GLU A 269 8.70 -29.21 9.20
C GLU A 269 8.27 -27.77 9.52
N TYR A 270 9.22 -26.93 9.94
CA TYR A 270 9.02 -25.53 10.31
C TYR A 270 9.70 -24.61 9.30
N TYR A 271 8.92 -23.77 8.62
CA TYR A 271 9.33 -22.88 7.54
C TYR A 271 9.41 -21.44 8.05
N SER A 272 10.63 -20.91 8.23
CA SER A 272 10.85 -19.52 8.68
C SER A 272 11.02 -18.58 7.49
N LEU A 273 10.13 -17.59 7.36
CA LEU A 273 10.11 -16.64 6.22
C LEU A 273 10.93 -15.37 6.47
N TYR A 274 11.58 -15.27 7.63
CA TYR A 274 12.36 -14.12 8.08
C TYR A 274 13.87 -14.37 7.98
N ASN A 275 14.64 -13.30 7.82
CA ASN A 275 16.11 -13.29 7.79
C ASN A 275 16.77 -12.66 9.03
N PHE A 276 15.98 -12.15 9.99
CA PHE A 276 16.51 -11.54 11.20
C PHE A 276 16.98 -12.57 12.24
N LYS A 277 17.89 -12.16 13.12
CA LYS A 277 18.32 -12.96 14.27
C LYS A 277 17.24 -12.98 15.34
N VAL A 278 16.92 -14.16 15.83
CA VAL A 278 15.82 -14.37 16.80
C VAL A 278 16.27 -14.00 18.22
N GLU A 279 17.58 -14.08 18.46
CA GLU A 279 18.25 -13.87 19.73
C GLU A 279 18.27 -12.40 20.18
N ASP A 280 17.95 -11.46 19.26
CA ASP A 280 17.88 -10.01 19.50
C ASP A 280 16.86 -9.64 20.60
N LEU A 281 15.79 -10.44 20.78
CA LEU A 281 14.74 -10.24 21.79
C LEU A 281 14.28 -11.59 22.36
N ARG A 282 14.73 -11.95 23.57
CA ARG A 282 14.46 -13.28 24.16
C ARG A 282 13.01 -13.50 24.60
N TYR A 283 12.41 -12.47 25.18
CA TYR A 283 11.04 -12.48 25.72
C TYR A 283 10.26 -11.27 25.20
N PRO A 284 8.92 -11.35 25.05
CA PRO A 284 8.10 -10.18 24.72
C PRO A 284 8.24 -9.11 25.81
N VAL A 285 8.22 -7.84 25.41
CA VAL A 285 8.17 -6.75 26.40
C VAL A 285 6.81 -6.82 27.12
N PRO A 286 6.77 -6.79 28.47
CA PRO A 286 5.52 -6.98 29.21
C PRO A 286 4.48 -5.93 28.88
N GLN A 287 3.22 -6.37 28.71
CA GLN A 287 2.15 -5.52 28.19
C GLN A 287 1.91 -4.29 29.08
N ILE A 288 2.13 -4.42 30.39
CA ILE A 288 2.00 -3.35 31.39
C ILE A 288 3.00 -2.20 31.16
N CYS A 289 4.16 -2.47 30.58
CA CYS A 289 5.18 -1.46 30.28
C CYS A 289 4.89 -0.67 28.99
N GLN A 290 3.83 -1.03 28.25
CA GLN A 290 3.53 -0.48 26.92
C GLN A 290 2.04 -0.12 26.71
N SER A 291 1.21 -0.22 27.76
CA SER A 291 -0.24 0.04 27.71
C SER A 291 -0.62 1.42 28.23
N ASP A 292 -1.86 1.83 27.96
CA ASP A 292 -2.53 2.89 28.75
C ASP A 292 -2.60 2.46 30.22
N LEU A 293 -2.15 3.36 31.11
CA LEU A 293 -2.13 3.16 32.55
C LEU A 293 -3.27 3.91 33.27
N LEU A 294 -4.05 4.75 32.60
CA LEU A 294 -5.06 5.63 33.21
C LEU A 294 -6.14 4.86 33.97
N ASN A 295 -6.69 3.84 33.30
CA ASN A 295 -7.67 2.93 33.88
C ASN A 295 -7.08 2.13 35.06
N THR A 296 -5.79 1.81 34.99
CA THR A 296 -5.05 1.04 35.99
C THR A 296 -4.78 1.85 37.25
N GLU A 297 -4.21 3.06 37.12
CA GLU A 297 -3.95 3.98 38.22
C GLU A 297 -5.25 4.30 38.97
N PHE A 298 -6.32 4.66 38.25
CA PHE A 298 -7.61 4.92 38.88
C PHE A 298 -8.17 3.69 39.61
N SER A 299 -8.11 2.50 38.99
CA SER A 299 -8.57 1.25 39.60
C SER A 299 -7.82 0.92 40.91
N LEU A 300 -6.52 1.18 40.97
CA LEU A 300 -5.73 1.02 42.21
C LEU A 300 -6.14 2.06 43.27
N ARG A 301 -6.29 3.34 42.90
CA ARG A 301 -6.69 4.43 43.82
C ARG A 301 -8.08 4.23 44.43
N ARG A 302 -9.04 3.67 43.69
CA ARG A 302 -10.39 3.34 44.19
C ARG A 302 -10.49 2.01 44.93
N SER A 303 -9.45 1.18 44.91
CA SER A 303 -9.42 -0.09 45.66
C SER A 303 -9.21 0.15 47.16
N PRO A 304 -9.52 -0.82 48.04
CA PRO A 304 -9.21 -0.74 49.48
C PRO A 304 -7.77 -0.36 49.81
N LEU A 305 -6.83 -0.68 48.91
CA LEU A 305 -5.41 -0.33 49.02
C LEU A 305 -5.17 1.18 49.12
N LYS A 306 -6.00 2.01 48.46
CA LYS A 306 -5.87 3.47 48.36
C LYS A 306 -4.48 3.95 47.92
N GLN A 307 -3.85 3.19 47.03
CA GLN A 307 -2.48 3.42 46.54
C GLN A 307 -2.45 3.47 45.01
N GLY A 308 -1.40 4.05 44.43
CA GLY A 308 -1.20 4.11 42.98
C GLY A 308 -0.10 3.18 42.44
N LEU A 309 0.17 3.27 41.15
CA LEU A 309 1.28 2.63 40.43
C LEU A 309 2.64 2.97 41.04
N ASN A 310 2.82 4.20 41.54
CA ASN A 310 4.05 4.59 42.24
C ASN A 310 4.33 3.75 43.51
N TYR A 311 3.30 3.16 44.12
CA TYR A 311 3.44 2.13 45.17
C TYR A 311 3.47 0.70 44.60
N MET A 312 2.60 0.37 43.63
CA MET A 312 2.54 -1.00 43.09
C MET A 312 3.78 -1.43 42.30
N LYS A 313 4.52 -0.49 41.69
CA LYS A 313 5.74 -0.76 40.91
C LYS A 313 6.87 -1.43 41.70
N GLN A 314 6.83 -1.42 43.03
CA GLN A 314 7.80 -2.16 43.84
C GLN A 314 7.53 -3.68 43.87
N PHE A 315 6.31 -4.11 43.52
CA PHE A 315 5.88 -5.51 43.50
C PHE A 315 5.71 -6.09 42.08
N LEU A 316 5.93 -5.30 41.03
CA LEU A 316 5.92 -5.79 39.64
C LEU A 316 7.26 -6.44 39.28
N ALA A 317 7.20 -7.51 38.48
CA ALA A 317 8.38 -8.19 37.96
C ALA A 317 9.18 -7.28 36.99
N ASP A 318 8.47 -6.60 36.10
CA ASP A 318 8.99 -5.54 35.23
C ASP A 318 8.14 -4.28 35.41
N LYS A 319 8.77 -3.11 35.35
CA LYS A 319 8.16 -1.86 35.83
C LYS A 319 7.85 -0.95 34.64
N PRO A 320 6.64 -0.37 34.55
CA PRO A 320 6.37 0.72 33.61
C PRO A 320 7.31 1.89 33.88
N ASP A 321 7.64 2.62 32.82
CA ASP A 321 8.52 3.78 32.93
C ASP A 321 7.89 4.89 33.80
N GLN A 322 8.75 5.62 34.51
CA GLN A 322 8.34 6.68 35.42
C GLN A 322 7.62 7.81 34.67
N GLN A 323 8.07 8.16 33.46
CA GLN A 323 7.41 9.17 32.63
C GLN A 323 5.96 8.78 32.28
N ALA A 324 5.71 7.50 32.02
CA ALA A 324 4.36 6.99 31.75
C ALA A 324 3.46 7.05 32.99
N ILE A 325 3.98 6.68 34.17
CA ILE A 325 3.26 6.75 35.45
C ILE A 325 2.91 8.21 35.79
N ASP A 326 3.88 9.13 35.71
CA ASP A 326 3.67 10.52 36.11
C ASP A 326 2.76 11.27 35.13
N ALA A 327 2.89 11.02 33.82
CA ALA A 327 1.94 11.54 32.83
C ALA A 327 0.50 11.06 33.07
N THR A 328 0.33 9.82 33.53
CA THR A 328 -0.97 9.23 33.88
C THR A 328 -1.59 9.89 35.12
N ILE A 329 -0.78 10.13 36.16
CA ILE A 329 -1.23 10.83 37.38
C ILE A 329 -1.61 12.27 37.03
N ASP A 330 -0.82 12.97 36.21
CA ASP A 330 -1.12 14.31 35.72
C ASP A 330 -2.38 14.36 34.85
N GLU A 331 -2.72 13.29 34.13
CA GLU A 331 -3.99 13.19 33.40
C GLU A 331 -5.19 13.03 34.36
N LEU A 332 -5.10 12.19 35.40
CA LEU A 332 -6.15 12.10 36.43
C LEU A 332 -6.32 13.42 37.23
N ARG A 333 -5.23 14.16 37.45
CA ARG A 333 -5.24 15.52 38.01
C ARG A 333 -5.99 16.49 37.07
N LYS A 334 -5.65 16.53 35.78
CA LYS A 334 -6.33 17.36 34.75
C LYS A 334 -7.82 17.01 34.59
N LEU A 335 -8.18 15.73 34.75
CA LEU A 335 -9.56 15.25 34.72
C LEU A 335 -10.37 15.58 35.99
N GLY A 336 -9.75 16.19 37.00
CA GLY A 336 -10.38 16.55 38.27
C GLY A 336 -10.67 15.36 39.20
N ILE A 337 -9.99 14.23 39.00
CA ILE A 337 -10.23 12.96 39.70
C ILE A 337 -9.30 12.82 40.91
N LEU A 338 -8.03 13.23 40.75
CA LEU A 338 -7.07 13.36 41.84
C LEU A 338 -6.87 14.83 42.21
N GLU A 339 -6.65 15.08 43.49
CA GLU A 339 -6.17 16.37 43.98
C GLU A 339 -4.78 16.72 43.40
N MET A 340 -4.42 18.00 43.43
CA MET A 340 -3.06 18.41 43.06
C MET A 340 -2.05 17.87 44.08
N ALA A 341 -0.79 17.75 43.67
CA ALA A 341 0.29 17.35 44.59
C ALA A 341 0.31 18.27 45.84
N PRO A 342 0.51 17.72 47.05
CA PRO A 342 1.15 16.42 47.31
C PRO A 342 0.22 15.25 47.71
N SER A 343 -1.11 15.43 47.83
CA SER A 343 -1.97 14.39 48.42
C SER A 343 -2.24 13.20 47.49
N ASP A 344 -2.43 13.45 46.19
CA ASP A 344 -2.97 12.48 45.22
C ASP A 344 -4.20 11.70 45.74
N GLU A 345 -5.02 12.33 46.59
CA GLU A 345 -6.29 11.75 47.03
C GLU A 345 -7.37 11.91 45.95
N LEU A 346 -8.37 11.03 45.99
CA LEU A 346 -9.56 11.18 45.15
C LEU A 346 -10.32 12.45 45.57
N THR A 347 -10.59 13.34 44.62
CA THR A 347 -11.48 14.50 44.82
C THR A 347 -12.92 14.05 45.13
N PRO A 348 -13.86 14.94 45.49
CA PRO A 348 -15.29 14.57 45.56
C PRO A 348 -15.80 13.91 44.27
N HIS A 349 -15.40 14.40 43.09
CA HIS A 349 -15.73 13.79 41.80
C HIS A 349 -15.09 12.40 41.64
N GLY A 350 -13.81 12.25 41.99
CA GLY A 350 -13.13 10.95 42.02
C GLY A 350 -13.76 9.95 42.98
N LYS A 351 -14.28 10.42 44.12
CA LYS A 351 -15.01 9.62 45.13
C LYS A 351 -16.37 9.14 44.58
N CYS A 352 -17.13 9.97 43.86
CA CYS A 352 -18.34 9.52 43.13
C CYS A 352 -18.01 8.44 42.08
N LEU A 353 -16.96 8.65 41.27
CA LEU A 353 -16.51 7.67 40.27
C LEU A 353 -16.02 6.35 40.89
N ALA A 354 -15.51 6.38 42.12
CA ALA A 354 -15.07 5.19 42.86
C ALA A 354 -16.25 4.33 43.37
N ILE A 355 -17.41 4.93 43.66
CA ILE A 355 -18.63 4.26 44.12
C ILE A 355 -19.31 3.47 42.98
N LEU A 356 -19.19 3.94 41.74
CA LEU A 356 -19.76 3.26 40.58
C LEU A 356 -19.18 1.83 40.39
N PRO A 357 -19.95 0.88 39.83
CA PRO A 357 -19.39 -0.39 39.38
C PRO A 357 -18.31 -0.15 38.32
N ASP A 358 -17.36 -1.07 38.19
CA ASP A 358 -16.39 -0.96 37.09
C ASP A 358 -17.08 -1.16 35.73
N PHE A 359 -16.76 -0.27 34.79
CA PHE A 359 -17.19 -0.33 33.39
C PHE A 359 -16.08 -0.81 32.44
N GLY A 360 -14.86 -1.03 32.93
CA GLY A 360 -13.67 -1.36 32.12
C GLY A 360 -13.02 -0.16 31.43
N SER A 361 -13.59 1.04 31.59
CA SER A 361 -13.06 2.30 31.06
C SER A 361 -13.49 3.47 31.94
N LEU A 362 -12.55 4.30 32.37
CA LEU A 362 -12.77 5.50 33.15
C LEU A 362 -13.60 6.54 32.39
N SER A 363 -13.38 6.68 31.09
CA SER A 363 -14.24 7.50 30.21
C SER A 363 -15.69 7.01 30.23
N MET A 364 -15.92 5.70 30.22
CA MET A 364 -17.28 5.16 30.34
C MET A 364 -17.87 5.40 31.74
N SER A 365 -17.07 5.24 32.82
CA SER A 365 -17.51 5.57 34.18
C SER A 365 -17.90 7.04 34.34
N LYS A 366 -17.13 7.97 33.76
CA LYS A 366 -17.49 9.41 33.70
C LYS A 366 -18.76 9.66 32.89
N SER A 367 -18.91 8.95 31.76
CA SER A 367 -20.10 9.07 30.90
C SER A 367 -21.37 8.63 31.64
N VAL A 368 -21.29 7.52 32.36
CA VAL A 368 -22.39 7.00 33.19
C VAL A 368 -22.68 7.93 34.38
N LEU A 369 -21.66 8.49 35.04
CA LEU A 369 -21.88 9.45 36.13
C LEU A 369 -22.67 10.68 35.64
N ALA A 370 -22.29 11.26 34.51
CA ALA A 370 -23.02 12.39 33.91
C ALA A 370 -24.46 12.00 33.48
N ALA A 371 -24.67 10.77 33.01
CA ALA A 371 -26.00 10.24 32.70
C ALA A 371 -26.91 10.07 33.93
N LEU A 372 -26.32 9.79 35.09
CA LEU A 372 -26.99 9.58 36.36
C LEU A 372 -27.27 10.87 37.14
N SER A 373 -26.40 11.88 37.00
CA SER A 373 -26.47 13.14 37.74
C SER A 373 -27.10 14.29 36.93
N ASP A 374 -26.69 14.45 35.67
CA ASP A 374 -26.88 15.71 34.94
C ASP A 374 -27.88 15.57 33.77
N TYR A 375 -27.90 14.41 33.11
CA TYR A 375 -28.59 14.23 31.82
C TYR A 375 -29.78 13.25 31.81
N ASN A 376 -30.11 12.64 32.95
CA ASN A 376 -31.28 11.75 33.12
C ASN A 376 -31.40 10.64 32.06
N CYS A 377 -30.28 10.00 31.70
CA CYS A 377 -30.19 8.94 30.70
C CYS A 377 -29.41 7.72 31.22
N GLY A 378 -29.42 7.51 32.54
CA GLY A 378 -28.66 6.46 33.22
C GLY A 378 -28.91 5.06 32.68
N TYR A 379 -30.17 4.70 32.37
CA TYR A 379 -30.49 3.41 31.76
C TYR A 379 -29.80 3.23 30.41
N ASP A 380 -29.82 4.27 29.57
CA ASP A 380 -29.29 4.23 28.21
C ASP A 380 -27.78 4.02 28.23
N LEU A 381 -27.05 4.70 29.12
CA LEU A 381 -25.61 4.52 29.27
C LEU A 381 -25.25 3.18 29.95
N ILE A 382 -26.07 2.65 30.86
CA ILE A 382 -25.87 1.31 31.42
C ILE A 382 -26.09 0.22 30.36
N ALA A 383 -27.10 0.35 29.51
CA ALA A 383 -27.33 -0.53 28.37
C ALA A 383 -26.18 -0.43 27.35
N LEU A 384 -25.80 0.77 26.94
CA LEU A 384 -24.76 1.02 25.94
C LEU A 384 -23.36 0.58 26.43
N SER A 385 -22.99 0.88 27.67
CA SER A 385 -21.72 0.43 28.26
C SER A 385 -21.62 -1.10 28.37
N SER A 386 -22.73 -1.78 28.63
CA SER A 386 -22.75 -3.24 28.75
C SER A 386 -22.39 -3.97 27.45
N ILE A 387 -22.72 -3.39 26.28
CA ILE A 387 -22.36 -3.93 24.97
C ILE A 387 -21.03 -3.38 24.47
N LEU A 388 -20.70 -2.10 24.73
CA LEU A 388 -19.39 -1.52 24.38
C LEU A 388 -18.23 -2.20 25.10
N SER A 389 -18.37 -2.58 26.38
CA SER A 389 -17.34 -3.29 27.17
C SER A 389 -17.06 -4.73 26.70
N VAL A 390 -17.80 -5.21 25.70
CA VAL A 390 -17.59 -6.52 25.04
C VAL A 390 -17.18 -6.34 23.57
N LEU A 391 -17.39 -5.16 22.98
CA LEU A 391 -17.18 -4.90 21.56
C LEU A 391 -15.75 -4.46 21.23
N ASN A 392 -14.98 -5.44 20.78
CA ASN A 392 -13.59 -5.29 20.32
C ASN A 392 -13.47 -5.01 18.80
N THR A 393 -14.59 -4.90 18.06
CA THR A 393 -14.58 -4.60 16.62
C THR A 393 -15.83 -3.88 16.15
N SER A 394 -15.66 -2.94 15.22
CA SER A 394 -16.68 -2.21 14.47
C SER A 394 -17.27 -3.03 13.31
N ALA A 395 -16.65 -4.15 12.93
CA ALA A 395 -17.07 -4.96 11.77
C ALA A 395 -18.53 -5.44 11.84
N ILE A 396 -19.08 -5.53 13.05
CA ILE A 396 -20.49 -5.84 13.29
C ILE A 396 -21.44 -4.90 12.53
N PHE A 397 -21.12 -3.61 12.39
CA PHE A 397 -22.02 -2.61 11.82
C PHE A 397 -22.28 -2.81 10.32
N LYS A 398 -21.35 -3.45 9.61
CA LYS A 398 -21.51 -3.79 8.19
C LYS A 398 -22.76 -4.65 7.98
N ASP A 399 -22.84 -5.76 8.69
CA ASP A 399 -23.81 -6.85 8.45
C ASP A 399 -25.16 -6.65 9.19
N LEU A 400 -25.31 -5.57 9.96
CA LEU A 400 -26.57 -5.25 10.65
C LEU A 400 -27.71 -4.90 9.66
N PRO A 401 -28.95 -5.36 9.93
CA PRO A 401 -30.15 -4.91 9.22
C PRO A 401 -30.33 -3.38 9.25
N LEU A 402 -30.73 -2.79 8.12
CA LEU A 402 -30.89 -1.34 7.97
C LEU A 402 -31.87 -0.74 8.99
N ASN A 403 -32.94 -1.46 9.33
CA ASN A 403 -33.96 -1.01 10.28
C ASN A 403 -33.50 -0.99 11.76
N LEU A 404 -32.24 -1.37 12.04
CA LEU A 404 -31.63 -1.28 13.38
C LEU A 404 -30.50 -0.24 13.44
N LYS A 405 -30.09 0.35 12.31
CA LYS A 405 -29.08 1.40 12.22
C LYS A 405 -29.71 2.77 12.50
N SER A 406 -29.09 3.58 13.36
CA SER A 406 -29.52 4.95 13.62
C SER A 406 -28.76 5.94 12.74
N PRO A 407 -29.40 7.00 12.21
CA PRO A 407 -28.68 8.09 11.54
C PRO A 407 -27.77 8.87 12.50
N ASP A 408 -28.05 8.86 13.81
CA ASP A 408 -27.22 9.49 14.85
C ASP A 408 -25.88 8.77 15.09
N GLY A 409 -25.75 7.54 14.60
CA GLY A 409 -24.50 6.78 14.58
C GLY A 409 -24.49 5.46 15.35
N ASP A 410 -23.27 5.00 15.60
CA ASP A 410 -22.96 3.65 16.08
C ASP A 410 -23.42 3.45 17.53
N PHE A 411 -23.30 4.49 18.36
CA PHE A 411 -23.77 4.45 19.76
C PHE A 411 -25.29 4.22 19.84
N MET A 412 -26.09 4.97 19.08
CA MET A 412 -27.54 4.78 19.03
C MET A 412 -27.92 3.46 18.36
N THR A 413 -27.19 3.03 17.33
CA THR A 413 -27.37 1.70 16.72
C THR A 413 -27.22 0.57 17.74
N LEU A 414 -26.18 0.61 18.59
CA LEU A 414 -25.97 -0.37 19.66
C LEU A 414 -27.02 -0.27 20.77
N LEU A 415 -27.40 0.94 21.17
CA LEU A 415 -28.43 1.16 22.18
C LEU A 415 -29.80 0.65 21.70
N ASN A 416 -30.17 0.89 20.44
CA ASN A 416 -31.41 0.39 19.84
C ASN A 416 -31.46 -1.15 19.82
N ILE A 417 -30.35 -1.80 19.47
CA ILE A 417 -30.23 -3.26 19.55
C ILE A 417 -30.40 -3.76 21.00
N MET A 418 -29.73 -3.13 21.97
CA MET A 418 -29.88 -3.52 23.38
C MET A 418 -31.31 -3.29 23.89
N ASN A 419 -31.94 -2.16 23.55
CA ASN A 419 -33.33 -1.85 23.91
C ASN A 419 -34.32 -2.89 23.37
N GLU A 420 -34.20 -3.28 22.10
CA GLU A 420 -35.02 -4.32 21.47
C GLU A 420 -34.88 -5.68 22.17
N ILE A 421 -33.65 -6.12 22.45
CA ILE A 421 -33.40 -7.39 23.14
C ILE A 421 -33.90 -7.35 24.60
N LEU A 422 -33.68 -6.23 25.31
CA LEU A 422 -34.11 -6.06 26.70
C LEU A 422 -35.64 -5.95 26.83
N LEU A 423 -36.32 -5.29 25.89
CA LEU A 423 -37.79 -5.22 25.84
C LEU A 423 -38.40 -6.62 25.68
N VAL A 424 -37.89 -7.44 24.74
CA VAL A 424 -38.34 -8.83 24.58
C VAL A 424 -38.02 -9.67 25.82
N LYS A 425 -36.88 -9.44 26.48
CA LYS A 425 -36.51 -10.11 27.73
C LYS A 425 -37.45 -9.74 28.88
N GLN A 426 -37.91 -8.49 28.95
CA GLN A 426 -38.85 -7.99 29.96
C GLN A 426 -40.30 -8.43 29.70
N SER A 427 -40.67 -8.69 28.44
CA SER A 427 -42.05 -9.09 28.07
C SER A 427 -42.36 -10.59 28.24
N VAL A 428 -41.40 -11.43 28.62
CA VAL A 428 -41.57 -12.90 28.75
C VAL A 428 -41.04 -13.41 30.08
N GLN A 429 -41.51 -14.59 30.52
CA GLN A 429 -40.95 -15.22 31.72
C GLN A 429 -39.48 -15.63 31.48
N PRO A 430 -38.59 -15.57 32.49
CA PRO A 430 -37.15 -15.81 32.28
C PRO A 430 -36.80 -17.14 31.62
N HIS A 431 -37.59 -18.20 31.88
CA HIS A 431 -37.41 -19.53 31.28
C HIS A 431 -37.95 -19.65 29.83
N GLN A 432 -38.67 -18.63 29.33
CA GLN A 432 -39.18 -18.55 27.96
C GLN A 432 -38.27 -17.70 27.06
N PHE A 433 -37.40 -16.85 27.63
CA PHE A 433 -36.50 -16.01 26.86
C PHE A 433 -35.43 -16.85 26.13
N ASN A 434 -35.56 -16.97 24.81
CA ASN A 434 -34.62 -17.70 23.97
C ASN A 434 -33.86 -16.74 23.05
N LEU A 435 -32.64 -16.35 23.47
CA LEU A 435 -31.81 -15.40 22.73
C LEU A 435 -31.57 -15.81 21.27
N LYS A 436 -31.40 -17.11 20.99
CA LYS A 436 -31.22 -17.61 19.61
C LYS A 436 -32.46 -17.33 18.76
N ARG A 437 -33.67 -17.57 19.29
CA ARG A 437 -34.93 -17.23 18.60
C ARG A 437 -35.03 -15.73 18.32
N VAL A 438 -34.74 -14.88 19.29
CA VAL A 438 -34.81 -13.42 19.13
C VAL A 438 -33.78 -12.91 18.12
N CYS A 439 -32.52 -13.36 18.21
CA CYS A 439 -31.48 -13.01 17.25
C CYS A 439 -31.82 -13.48 15.82
N ASN A 440 -32.36 -14.70 15.65
CA ASN A 440 -32.86 -15.17 14.35
C ASN A 440 -33.98 -14.25 13.81
N GLN A 441 -34.96 -13.88 14.63
CA GLN A 441 -36.09 -13.04 14.22
C GLN A 441 -35.69 -11.59 13.91
N LYS A 442 -34.62 -11.07 14.52
CA LYS A 442 -34.12 -9.70 14.32
C LYS A 442 -32.93 -9.60 13.34
N GLY A 443 -32.48 -10.71 12.73
CA GLY A 443 -31.33 -10.71 11.81
C GLY A 443 -29.96 -10.54 12.49
N LEU A 444 -29.86 -10.85 13.78
CA LEU A 444 -28.68 -10.62 14.63
C LEU A 444 -27.88 -11.90 14.94
N THR A 445 -27.98 -12.91 14.06
CA THR A 445 -27.35 -14.23 14.24
C THR A 445 -25.84 -14.14 14.40
N ASN A 446 -25.19 -13.32 13.58
CA ASN A 446 -23.73 -13.22 13.51
C ASN A 446 -23.12 -12.63 14.80
N ILE A 447 -23.92 -11.88 15.57
CA ILE A 447 -23.50 -11.24 16.83
C ILE A 447 -24.15 -11.84 18.07
N GLN A 448 -24.81 -13.01 17.96
CA GLN A 448 -25.53 -13.64 19.06
C GLN A 448 -24.65 -13.87 20.30
N HIS A 449 -23.36 -14.20 20.14
CA HIS A 449 -22.45 -14.40 21.29
C HIS A 449 -22.16 -13.08 22.00
N ILE A 450 -21.99 -11.98 21.24
CA ILE A 450 -21.72 -10.63 21.76
C ILE A 450 -22.92 -10.16 22.57
N ILE A 451 -24.14 -10.30 22.04
CA ILE A 451 -25.38 -9.98 22.78
C ILE A 451 -25.50 -10.87 24.03
N GLY A 452 -25.14 -12.16 23.96
CA GLY A 452 -25.13 -13.07 25.11
C GLY A 452 -24.06 -12.78 26.16
N GLN A 453 -23.01 -12.02 25.82
CA GLN A 453 -22.01 -11.49 26.77
C GLN A 453 -22.46 -10.14 27.32
N ALA A 454 -22.95 -9.23 26.45
CA ALA A 454 -23.48 -7.93 26.83
C ALA A 454 -24.66 -8.04 27.80
N LEU A 455 -25.60 -8.97 27.58
CA LEU A 455 -26.71 -9.24 28.51
C LEU A 455 -26.22 -9.72 29.89
N ARG A 456 -25.13 -10.49 29.96
CA ARG A 456 -24.52 -10.90 31.25
C ARG A 456 -23.91 -9.71 31.97
N ARG A 457 -23.18 -8.85 31.25
CA ARG A 457 -22.61 -7.61 31.79
C ARG A 457 -23.71 -6.64 32.25
N TYR A 458 -24.77 -6.47 31.45
CA TYR A 458 -25.95 -5.68 31.79
C TYR A 458 -26.59 -6.15 33.09
N ASN A 459 -26.91 -7.46 33.22
CA ASN A 459 -27.50 -8.01 34.44
C ASN A 459 -26.63 -7.76 35.69
N SER A 460 -25.30 -7.80 35.54
CA SER A 460 -24.35 -7.51 36.61
C SER A 460 -24.37 -6.03 37.01
N LEU A 461 -24.39 -5.12 36.04
CA LEU A 461 -24.47 -3.67 36.27
C LEU A 461 -25.83 -3.28 36.89
N GLU A 462 -26.93 -3.79 36.31
CA GLU A 462 -28.31 -3.64 36.81
C GLU A 462 -28.42 -4.10 38.27
N LYS A 463 -27.81 -5.24 38.63
CA LYS A 463 -27.75 -5.71 40.03
C LYS A 463 -26.98 -4.73 40.94
N SER A 464 -25.85 -4.20 40.49
CA SER A 464 -25.08 -3.21 41.26
C SER A 464 -25.84 -1.90 41.48
N PHE A 465 -26.50 -1.37 40.45
CA PHE A 465 -27.30 -0.14 40.57
C PHE A 465 -28.56 -0.32 41.41
N ASN A 466 -29.21 -1.49 41.35
CA ASN A 466 -30.32 -1.81 42.25
C ASN A 466 -29.90 -1.91 43.73
N LEU A 467 -28.64 -2.26 44.02
CA LEU A 467 -28.08 -2.26 45.37
C LEU A 467 -27.63 -0.87 45.84
N SER A 468 -27.26 0.05 44.94
CA SER A 468 -26.95 1.43 45.28
C SER A 468 -28.13 2.14 45.96
N ALA A 469 -27.87 2.96 46.98
CA ALA A 469 -28.88 3.83 47.56
C ALA A 469 -29.04 5.16 46.78
N GLU A 470 -27.94 5.63 46.19
CA GLU A 470 -27.80 6.94 45.54
C GLU A 470 -28.31 6.92 44.09
N TYR A 471 -27.85 5.95 43.30
CA TYR A 471 -28.07 5.93 41.84
C TYR A 471 -29.23 5.03 41.38
N ARG A 472 -29.95 4.35 42.28
CA ARG A 472 -31.01 3.40 41.93
C ARG A 472 -32.10 4.00 41.03
N GLN A 473 -32.51 5.24 41.31
CA GLN A 473 -33.60 5.90 40.59
C GLN A 473 -33.12 6.43 39.22
N SER A 474 -32.00 7.15 39.17
CA SER A 474 -31.49 7.71 37.91
C SER A 474 -30.96 6.64 36.95
N ALA A 475 -30.53 5.47 37.44
CA ALA A 475 -30.21 4.30 36.63
C ALA A 475 -31.41 3.72 35.85
N GLN A 476 -32.65 4.15 36.14
CA GLN A 476 -33.86 3.72 35.43
C GLN A 476 -34.35 4.73 34.39
N TYR A 477 -33.77 5.95 34.34
CA TYR A 477 -34.21 6.98 33.41
C TYR A 477 -33.72 6.72 31.98
N LYS A 478 -34.64 6.79 31.02
CA LYS A 478 -34.41 6.73 29.58
C LYS A 478 -34.66 8.11 28.96
N SER A 479 -33.76 8.54 28.09
CA SER A 479 -33.86 9.78 27.33
C SER A 479 -34.80 9.69 26.13
N GLY A 480 -34.80 8.56 25.43
CA GLY A 480 -35.45 8.40 24.13
C GLY A 480 -34.87 9.30 23.02
N ASN A 481 -33.72 9.95 23.25
CA ASN A 481 -33.11 10.93 22.37
C ASN A 481 -31.58 10.82 22.46
N TRP A 482 -30.89 10.99 21.34
CA TRP A 482 -29.43 10.97 21.29
C TRP A 482 -28.76 12.11 22.08
N GLN A 483 -29.34 13.32 22.15
CA GLN A 483 -28.67 14.49 22.75
C GLN A 483 -28.21 14.28 24.22
N PRO A 484 -29.03 13.76 25.16
CA PRO A 484 -28.57 13.44 26.50
C PRO A 484 -27.44 12.40 26.52
N VAL A 485 -27.54 11.35 25.70
CA VAL A 485 -26.52 10.30 25.59
C VAL A 485 -25.21 10.86 25.04
N ALA A 486 -25.27 11.76 24.05
CA ALA A 486 -24.11 12.45 23.50
C ALA A 486 -23.41 13.34 24.54
N ARG A 487 -24.17 14.15 25.31
CA ARG A 487 -23.60 15.00 26.38
C ARG A 487 -22.99 14.18 27.52
N SER A 488 -23.60 13.05 27.88
CA SER A 488 -22.98 12.07 28.77
C SER A 488 -21.65 11.54 28.22
N LEU A 489 -21.62 11.05 26.98
CA LEU A 489 -20.39 10.53 26.37
C LEU A 489 -19.30 11.61 26.25
N LEU A 490 -19.65 12.87 25.96
CA LEU A 490 -18.72 14.00 25.93
C LEU A 490 -18.03 14.26 27.29
N ALA A 491 -18.71 14.03 28.41
CA ALA A 491 -18.11 14.15 29.75
C ALA A 491 -17.03 13.08 30.03
N GLY A 492 -17.09 11.94 29.33
CA GLY A 492 -16.12 10.85 29.41
C GLY A 492 -15.02 10.87 28.35
N TYR A 493 -15.34 11.34 27.14
CA TYR A 493 -14.48 11.33 25.96
C TYR A 493 -14.19 12.73 25.39
N PRO A 494 -13.88 13.77 26.20
CA PRO A 494 -13.82 15.16 25.75
C PRO A 494 -12.71 15.44 24.72
N GLU A 495 -11.63 14.65 24.74
CA GLU A 495 -10.51 14.78 23.79
C GLU A 495 -10.67 13.91 22.52
N ASN A 496 -11.70 13.05 22.44
CA ASN A 496 -11.98 12.22 21.25
C ASN A 496 -13.02 12.88 20.33
N VAL A 497 -13.09 14.21 20.36
CA VAL A 497 -13.97 15.00 19.51
C VAL A 497 -13.22 15.41 18.25
N PHE A 498 -13.83 15.15 17.09
CA PHE A 498 -13.24 15.35 15.77
C PHE A 498 -14.16 16.22 14.91
N VAL A 499 -13.59 17.25 14.29
CA VAL A 499 -14.28 18.14 13.35
C VAL A 499 -13.95 17.76 11.91
N SER A 500 -14.95 17.75 11.03
CA SER A 500 -14.74 17.46 9.62
C SER A 500 -13.90 18.55 8.98
N MET A 501 -12.81 18.16 8.32
CA MET A 501 -12.04 19.10 7.50
C MET A 501 -12.81 19.54 6.25
N LYS A 502 -13.97 18.92 5.95
CA LYS A 502 -14.94 19.49 5.00
C LYS A 502 -15.66 20.75 5.53
N GLU A 503 -15.83 20.91 6.84
CA GLU A 503 -16.47 22.14 7.37
C GLU A 503 -15.43 23.25 7.58
N LEU A 504 -14.23 22.89 8.05
CA LEU A 504 -13.12 23.86 8.23
C LEU A 504 -12.45 24.30 6.92
N TYR A 505 -12.51 23.47 5.87
CA TYR A 505 -11.74 23.62 4.62
C TYR A 505 -12.49 23.11 3.37
N GLU A 506 -13.82 22.94 3.38
CA GLU A 506 -14.68 22.52 2.25
C GLU A 506 -14.46 21.16 1.57
N LYS A 507 -13.25 20.57 1.51
CA LYS A 507 -12.99 19.33 0.73
C LYS A 507 -11.88 18.43 1.29
N THR A 508 -12.17 17.65 2.32
CA THR A 508 -11.67 16.26 2.49
C THR A 508 -12.72 15.41 3.22
N HIS A 509 -12.73 14.09 3.03
CA HIS A 509 -13.47 13.16 3.90
C HIS A 509 -12.67 12.81 5.18
N GLN A 510 -11.74 13.68 5.56
CA GLN A 510 -10.91 13.55 6.75
C GLN A 510 -11.45 14.46 7.86
N PHE A 511 -11.02 14.15 9.07
CA PHE A 511 -11.36 14.85 10.29
C PHE A 511 -10.06 15.18 11.02
N CYS A 512 -10.01 16.30 11.72
CA CYS A 512 -8.93 16.61 12.65
C CYS A 512 -9.45 16.68 14.08
N ARG A 513 -8.62 16.35 15.06
CA ARG A 513 -9.01 16.40 16.48
C ARG A 513 -9.31 17.85 16.88
N CYS A 514 -10.35 18.08 17.66
CA CYS A 514 -10.73 19.44 18.06
C CYS A 514 -9.68 20.11 18.96
N THR A 515 -8.81 19.34 19.63
CA THR A 515 -7.65 19.85 20.39
C THR A 515 -6.38 20.04 19.55
N ASP A 516 -6.18 19.26 18.48
CA ASP A 516 -5.03 19.39 17.57
C ASP A 516 -5.44 19.17 16.10
N THR A 517 -5.28 20.23 15.30
CA THR A 517 -5.55 20.23 13.86
C THR A 517 -4.58 19.36 13.04
N ASN A 518 -3.44 18.95 13.60
CA ASN A 518 -2.48 18.07 12.92
C ASN A 518 -2.83 16.58 13.09
N ASP A 519 -3.62 16.20 14.10
CA ASP A 519 -4.04 14.81 14.30
C ASP A 519 -5.20 14.44 13.36
N ILE A 520 -4.83 14.03 12.14
CA ILE A 520 -5.75 13.70 11.05
C ILE A 520 -6.20 12.24 11.12
N ALA A 521 -7.53 12.07 11.12
CA ALA A 521 -8.23 10.80 11.08
C ALA A 521 -9.23 10.72 9.92
N ILE A 522 -9.73 9.51 9.67
CA ILE A 522 -10.88 9.22 8.80
C ILE A 522 -11.88 8.32 9.53
N LEU A 523 -13.14 8.37 9.11
CA LEU A 523 -14.16 7.48 9.67
C LEU A 523 -13.86 6.02 9.28
N ASP A 524 -14.19 5.09 10.18
CA ASP A 524 -14.23 3.67 9.83
C ASP A 524 -15.27 3.42 8.73
N LEU A 525 -14.86 2.71 7.67
CA LEU A 525 -15.70 2.33 6.53
C LEU A 525 -16.77 1.27 6.87
N GLN A 526 -16.87 0.90 8.15
CA GLN A 526 -17.92 0.04 8.70
C GLN A 526 -18.99 0.82 9.48
N SER A 527 -18.74 2.09 9.83
CA SER A 527 -19.63 2.91 10.68
C SER A 527 -20.98 3.23 10.02
N THR A 528 -22.00 3.40 10.85
CA THR A 528 -23.34 3.84 10.45
C THR A 528 -23.42 5.34 10.09
N LEU A 529 -22.43 6.15 10.48
CA LEU A 529 -22.33 7.57 10.09
C LEU A 529 -21.78 7.81 8.67
N ILE A 530 -21.50 6.76 7.90
CA ILE A 530 -21.07 6.90 6.51
C ILE A 530 -22.26 7.32 5.65
N ARG A 531 -22.35 8.62 5.40
CA ARG A 531 -23.24 9.20 4.39
C ARG A 531 -22.68 8.96 2.99
N ASP A 532 -23.55 8.93 1.98
CA ASP A 532 -23.13 8.81 0.58
C ASP A 532 -22.26 10.01 0.15
N LYS A 533 -21.41 9.83 -0.86
CA LYS A 533 -20.53 10.88 -1.40
C LYS A 533 -21.29 12.12 -1.92
N THR A 534 -22.58 11.95 -2.23
CA THR A 534 -23.49 13.02 -2.64
C THR A 534 -23.93 13.94 -1.47
N GLN A 535 -23.76 13.50 -0.23
CA GLN A 535 -24.20 14.21 0.98
C GLN A 535 -23.03 14.87 1.72
N ALA A 536 -23.34 15.87 2.55
CA ALA A 536 -22.34 16.43 3.46
C ALA A 536 -21.99 15.41 4.56
N PRO A 537 -20.70 15.18 4.86
CA PRO A 537 -20.29 14.37 6.00
C PRO A 537 -20.80 15.01 7.30
N VAL A 538 -20.78 14.24 8.38
CA VAL A 538 -21.11 14.75 9.71
C VAL A 538 -20.13 15.87 10.10
N PRO A 539 -20.61 17.08 10.47
CA PRO A 539 -19.74 18.22 10.83
C PRO A 539 -18.79 17.95 12.00
N PHE A 540 -19.29 17.35 13.07
CA PHE A 540 -18.52 16.98 14.26
C PHE A 540 -18.92 15.58 14.72
N VAL A 541 -17.93 14.73 14.99
CA VAL A 541 -18.13 13.37 15.50
C VAL A 541 -17.41 13.18 16.83
N LEU A 542 -18.06 12.46 17.74
CA LEU A 542 -17.44 11.85 18.90
C LEU A 542 -17.03 10.41 18.55
N ALA A 543 -15.82 9.99 18.95
CA ALA A 543 -15.32 8.63 18.74
C ALA A 543 -14.99 7.93 20.06
N ARG A 544 -15.33 6.63 20.19
CA ARG A 544 -14.81 5.81 21.29
C ARG A 544 -13.33 5.47 21.07
N ASP A 545 -13.02 4.98 19.87
CA ASP A 545 -11.72 4.40 19.54
C ASP A 545 -11.00 5.22 18.47
N ILE A 546 -9.72 5.51 18.70
CA ILE A 546 -8.80 6.12 17.73
C ILE A 546 -7.71 5.10 17.42
N ARG A 547 -7.78 4.45 16.25
CA ARG A 547 -6.88 3.34 15.89
C ARG A 547 -5.89 3.77 14.81
N PHE A 548 -4.59 3.61 15.08
CA PHE A 548 -3.52 3.80 14.09
C PHE A 548 -2.86 2.45 13.77
N SER A 549 -2.65 2.16 12.48
CA SER A 549 -2.02 0.92 12.02
C SER A 549 -1.09 1.21 10.86
N THR A 550 0.21 1.18 11.15
CA THR A 550 1.31 1.53 10.23
C THR A 550 1.35 0.67 8.97
N ALA A 551 0.80 -0.54 9.02
CA ALA A 551 0.80 -1.51 7.92
C ALA A 551 -0.32 -1.28 6.88
N VAL A 552 -1.31 -0.41 7.16
CA VAL A 552 -2.52 -0.28 6.31
C VAL A 552 -2.82 1.16 5.88
N ARG A 553 -2.56 2.17 6.74
CA ARG A 553 -2.87 3.58 6.45
C ARG A 553 -1.88 4.55 7.09
N SER A 554 -1.65 5.68 6.42
CA SER A 554 -0.90 6.83 6.94
C SER A 554 -1.71 7.74 7.87
N THR A 555 -3.02 7.52 7.99
CA THR A 555 -3.96 8.32 8.80
C THR A 555 -4.69 7.44 9.82
N ALA A 556 -5.07 8.03 10.95
CA ALA A 556 -5.82 7.31 11.98
C ALA A 556 -7.25 6.96 11.51
N VAL A 557 -7.81 5.88 12.06
CA VAL A 557 -9.20 5.48 11.83
C VAL A 557 -9.98 5.62 13.13
N ILE A 558 -10.99 6.47 13.14
CA ILE A 558 -11.90 6.62 14.28
C ILE A 558 -13.12 5.72 14.16
N SER A 559 -13.54 5.12 15.28
CA SER A 559 -14.52 4.03 15.29
C SER A 559 -15.43 4.07 16.53
N PHE A 560 -16.64 3.50 16.40
CA PHE A 560 -17.77 3.71 17.31
C PHE A 560 -18.07 5.21 17.44
N LEU A 561 -18.77 5.72 16.44
CA LEU A 561 -18.98 7.14 16.21
C LEU A 561 -20.39 7.60 16.61
N GLY A 562 -20.52 8.87 16.99
CA GLY A 562 -21.79 9.57 17.13
C GLY A 562 -21.69 11.00 16.61
N GLU A 563 -22.72 11.48 15.91
CA GLU A 563 -22.81 12.87 15.46
C GLU A 563 -23.02 13.80 16.65
N ILE A 564 -22.36 14.96 16.72
CA ILE A 564 -22.55 15.91 17.83
C ILE A 564 -22.81 17.32 17.32
N ASN A 565 -23.63 18.08 18.06
CA ASN A 565 -23.71 19.52 17.88
C ASN A 565 -22.52 20.18 18.62
N PRO A 566 -21.79 21.13 18.01
CA PRO A 566 -20.73 21.88 18.69
C PRO A 566 -21.20 22.54 20.00
N ASP A 567 -22.44 23.02 20.09
CA ASP A 567 -23.01 23.65 21.28
C ASP A 567 -23.06 22.72 22.53
N TRP A 568 -22.82 21.42 22.36
CA TRP A 568 -22.72 20.44 23.45
C TRP A 568 -21.30 20.31 24.03
N ILE A 569 -20.29 20.95 23.40
CA ILE A 569 -18.88 20.83 23.79
C ILE A 569 -18.49 22.02 24.68
N GLU A 570 -18.54 21.80 25.99
CA GLU A 570 -18.38 22.85 27.02
C GLU A 570 -16.93 23.03 27.52
N SER A 571 -16.00 22.16 27.10
CA SER A 571 -14.58 22.25 27.49
C SER A 571 -13.95 23.59 27.08
N PRO A 572 -13.09 24.21 27.89
CA PRO A 572 -12.40 25.45 27.52
C PRO A 572 -11.40 25.20 26.38
N MET A 573 -11.31 26.15 25.45
CA MET A 573 -10.44 26.06 24.28
C MET A 573 -9.85 27.41 23.91
N GLN A 574 -8.64 27.37 23.37
CA GLN A 574 -8.00 28.48 22.68
C GLN A 574 -7.65 28.04 21.26
N ARG A 575 -7.97 28.88 20.27
CA ARG A 575 -7.60 28.70 18.86
C ARG A 575 -6.86 29.94 18.35
N VAL A 576 -5.95 29.73 17.41
CA VAL A 576 -5.13 30.78 16.79
C VAL A 576 -5.19 30.58 15.28
N LEU A 577 -5.70 31.57 14.57
CA LEU A 577 -5.82 31.58 13.11
C LEU A 577 -4.78 32.54 12.54
N GLN A 578 -4.09 32.10 11.49
CA GLN A 578 -3.20 32.95 10.70
C GLN A 578 -3.96 33.51 9.49
N VAL A 579 -3.89 34.82 9.30
CA VAL A 579 -4.54 35.57 8.22
C VAL A 579 -3.53 36.48 7.53
N ASN A 580 -3.59 36.59 6.21
CA ASN A 580 -2.66 37.46 5.49
C ASN A 580 -3.14 38.94 5.49
N VAL A 581 -2.29 39.87 5.07
CA VAL A 581 -2.58 41.32 5.04
C VAL A 581 -3.88 41.65 4.28
N SER A 582 -4.17 40.97 3.17
CA SER A 582 -5.37 41.18 2.36
C SER A 582 -6.64 40.71 3.09
N GLU A 583 -6.58 39.54 3.74
CA GLU A 583 -7.67 39.01 4.57
C GLU A 583 -7.91 39.87 5.82
N GLU A 584 -6.85 40.33 6.49
CA GLU A 584 -6.94 41.24 7.63
C GLU A 584 -7.60 42.56 7.22
N ASN A 585 -7.24 43.11 6.06
CA ASN A 585 -7.88 44.29 5.49
C ASN A 585 -9.33 44.03 5.07
N HIS A 586 -9.65 42.87 4.48
CA HIS A 586 -11.02 42.49 4.10
C HIS A 586 -11.94 42.41 5.34
N LEU A 587 -11.48 41.72 6.39
CA LEU A 587 -12.19 41.56 7.65
C LEU A 587 -12.42 42.88 8.39
N LYS A 588 -11.50 43.84 8.26
CA LYS A 588 -11.63 45.21 8.80
C LYS A 588 -12.57 46.08 7.95
N ASN A 589 -12.29 46.22 6.66
CA ASN A 589 -12.97 47.16 5.77
C ASN A 589 -14.47 46.86 5.63
N ASN A 590 -14.85 45.57 5.61
CA ASN A 590 -16.24 45.14 5.49
C ASN A 590 -16.96 44.98 6.85
N ASN A 591 -16.35 45.40 7.96
CA ASN A 591 -16.86 45.21 9.34
C ASN A 591 -17.16 43.73 9.71
N LEU A 592 -16.56 42.76 9.02
CA LEU A 592 -16.87 41.33 9.22
C LEU A 592 -16.31 40.83 10.56
N PHE A 593 -15.14 41.31 10.96
CA PHE A 593 -14.59 40.98 12.28
C PHE A 593 -15.41 41.56 13.43
N SER A 594 -15.90 42.80 13.31
CA SER A 594 -16.77 43.43 14.31
C SER A 594 -18.17 42.78 14.35
N ASN A 595 -18.71 42.36 13.21
CA ASN A 595 -19.95 41.56 13.16
C ASN A 595 -19.78 40.19 13.82
N ALA A 596 -18.67 39.48 13.55
CA ALA A 596 -18.36 38.21 14.22
C ALA A 596 -18.14 38.39 15.73
N LEU A 597 -17.40 39.43 16.14
CA LEU A 597 -17.20 39.79 17.54
C LEU A 597 -18.54 40.03 18.24
N ASN A 598 -19.43 40.83 17.65
CA ASN A 598 -20.77 41.07 18.21
C ASN A 598 -21.56 39.76 18.37
N LYS A 599 -21.56 38.91 17.33
CA LYS A 599 -22.29 37.63 17.28
C LYS A 599 -21.85 36.62 18.35
N PHE A 600 -20.56 36.56 18.67
CA PHE A 600 -19.99 35.59 19.62
C PHE A 600 -19.51 36.20 20.95
N SER A 601 -19.66 37.52 21.14
CA SER A 601 -19.18 38.29 22.30
C SER A 601 -19.53 37.72 23.68
N LEU A 602 -20.70 37.08 23.80
CA LEU A 602 -21.19 36.48 25.06
C LEU A 602 -20.56 35.14 25.41
N SER A 603 -19.88 34.47 24.46
CA SER A 603 -19.39 33.09 24.61
C SER A 603 -17.94 32.86 24.19
N THR A 604 -17.37 33.76 23.39
CA THR A 604 -16.01 33.69 22.86
C THR A 604 -15.33 35.05 22.89
N THR A 605 -14.21 35.15 23.60
CA THR A 605 -13.28 36.29 23.49
C THR A 605 -12.52 36.18 22.17
N MET A 606 -12.56 37.23 21.35
CA MET A 606 -11.87 37.30 20.07
C MET A 606 -10.92 38.50 20.06
N LYS A 607 -9.66 38.31 19.64
CA LYS A 607 -8.71 39.41 19.44
C LYS A 607 -7.95 39.23 18.13
N LEU A 608 -7.95 40.27 17.30
CA LEU A 608 -7.12 40.39 16.10
C LEU A 608 -5.90 41.24 16.44
N ASP A 609 -4.71 40.68 16.29
CA ASP A 609 -3.42 41.36 16.44
C ASP A 609 -2.48 40.87 15.34
N GLN A 610 -1.80 41.80 14.65
CA GLN A 610 -0.88 41.59 13.51
C GLN A 610 -0.95 40.20 12.83
N GLN A 611 -1.76 40.06 11.78
CA GLN A 611 -1.95 38.82 11.00
C GLN A 611 -2.44 37.58 11.78
N THR A 612 -2.83 37.75 13.05
CA THR A 612 -3.24 36.65 13.94
C THR A 612 -4.60 36.94 14.59
N ILE A 613 -5.54 36.01 14.46
CA ILE A 613 -6.79 36.02 15.23
C ILE A 613 -6.70 34.97 16.34
N SER A 614 -6.79 35.41 17.59
CA SER A 614 -6.95 34.52 18.74
C SER A 614 -8.42 34.44 19.17
N LEU A 615 -8.87 33.22 19.45
CA LEU A 615 -10.21 32.88 19.90
C LEU A 615 -10.09 32.11 21.22
N GLN A 616 -10.87 32.47 22.24
CA GLN A 616 -10.84 31.82 23.56
C GLN A 616 -12.24 31.77 24.18
N GLY A 617 -12.68 30.59 24.63
CA GLY A 617 -14.02 30.38 25.17
C GLY A 617 -14.36 28.91 25.34
N HIS A 618 -15.65 28.58 25.36
CA HIS A 618 -16.10 27.19 25.28
C HIS A 618 -15.86 26.65 23.87
N SER A 619 -15.27 25.45 23.77
CA SER A 619 -14.83 24.80 22.53
C SER A 619 -15.87 24.81 21.41
N GLY A 620 -17.12 24.46 21.69
CA GLY A 620 -18.21 24.55 20.71
C GLY A 620 -18.36 25.93 20.07
N GLN A 621 -18.32 26.96 20.91
CA GLN A 621 -18.50 28.36 20.51
C GLN A 621 -17.25 28.92 19.81
N VAL A 622 -16.06 28.52 20.26
CA VAL A 622 -14.77 28.81 19.60
C VAL A 622 -14.73 28.20 18.20
N LEU A 623 -15.18 26.95 18.03
CA LEU A 623 -15.22 26.26 16.74
C LEU A 623 -16.28 26.88 15.80
N ASN A 624 -17.46 27.25 16.33
CA ASN A 624 -18.47 27.99 15.58
C ASN A 624 -17.97 29.38 15.13
N ALA A 625 -17.22 30.08 15.98
CA ALA A 625 -16.59 31.37 15.64
C ALA A 625 -15.46 31.21 14.61
N GLU A 626 -14.64 30.18 14.73
CA GLU A 626 -13.60 29.84 13.74
C GLU A 626 -14.20 29.51 12.37
N LEU A 627 -15.22 28.65 12.32
CA LEU A 627 -15.93 28.31 11.07
C LEU A 627 -16.56 29.55 10.43
N HIS A 628 -17.22 30.40 11.22
CA HIS A 628 -17.83 31.62 10.71
C HIS A 628 -16.77 32.59 10.14
N LEU A 629 -15.66 32.81 10.86
CA LEU A 629 -14.57 33.67 10.37
C LEU A 629 -13.92 33.11 9.10
N ARG A 630 -13.71 31.80 9.00
CA ARG A 630 -13.20 31.14 7.78
C ARG A 630 -14.12 31.38 6.59
N GLN A 631 -15.43 31.24 6.77
CA GLN A 631 -16.43 31.57 5.74
C GLN A 631 -16.40 33.06 5.36
N GLN A 632 -16.23 33.98 6.32
CA GLN A 632 -16.10 35.42 6.06
C GLN A 632 -14.73 35.84 5.45
N MET A 633 -13.79 34.92 5.29
CA MET A 633 -12.53 35.13 4.56
C MET A 633 -12.55 34.52 3.14
N VAL A 634 -13.66 33.89 2.73
CA VAL A 634 -13.88 33.49 1.34
C VAL A 634 -14.23 34.74 0.53
N THR A 635 -13.52 34.93 -0.57
CA THR A 635 -13.64 36.08 -1.47
C THR A 635 -13.79 35.59 -2.90
N GLU A 636 -14.48 36.36 -3.74
CA GLU A 636 -14.59 36.11 -5.17
C GLU A 636 -13.60 37.00 -5.94
N LEU A 637 -12.75 36.39 -6.76
CA LEU A 637 -11.85 37.03 -7.70
C LEU A 637 -12.27 36.65 -9.12
N GLN A 638 -12.96 37.56 -9.81
CA GLN A 638 -13.22 37.44 -11.23
C GLN A 638 -12.09 38.06 -12.05
N PHE A 639 -11.60 37.36 -13.07
CA PHE A 639 -10.65 37.90 -14.05
C PHE A 639 -10.89 37.34 -15.46
N GLN A 640 -10.46 38.10 -16.45
CA GLN A 640 -10.40 37.68 -17.84
C GLN A 640 -8.95 37.42 -18.26
N LEU A 641 -8.78 36.36 -19.04
CA LEU A 641 -7.55 36.08 -19.76
C LEU A 641 -7.35 37.14 -20.86
N THR A 642 -6.32 37.99 -20.73
CA THR A 642 -6.05 39.09 -21.67
C THR A 642 -4.84 38.81 -22.56
N ASN A 643 -4.94 39.13 -23.85
CA ASN A 643 -3.87 38.91 -24.81
C ASN A 643 -3.09 40.18 -25.17
N ASN A 644 -2.18 40.57 -24.28
CA ASN A 644 -1.38 41.78 -24.41
C ASN A 644 -0.14 41.56 -25.32
N CYS A 645 -0.37 41.17 -26.58
CA CYS A 645 0.66 41.16 -27.61
C CYS A 645 0.89 42.59 -28.12
N VAL A 646 2.15 43.02 -28.21
CA VAL A 646 2.50 44.31 -28.85
C VAL A 646 2.45 44.11 -30.37
N PRO A 647 1.64 44.88 -31.13
CA PRO A 647 1.46 44.64 -32.56
C PRO A 647 2.71 45.08 -33.35
N ASN A 648 3.59 44.13 -33.67
CA ASN A 648 4.73 44.36 -34.54
C ASN A 648 5.09 43.11 -35.36
N THR A 649 4.99 43.24 -36.69
CA THR A 649 5.15 42.21 -37.74
C THR A 649 4.06 41.13 -37.83
N ALA A 650 3.64 40.85 -39.07
CA ALA A 650 2.60 39.86 -39.42
C ALA A 650 2.98 38.39 -39.15
N ALA A 651 4.10 38.14 -38.47
CA ALA A 651 4.46 36.83 -37.96
C ALA A 651 3.58 36.44 -36.75
N TYR A 652 3.05 37.42 -36.02
CA TYR A 652 2.32 37.20 -34.76
C TYR A 652 0.80 37.05 -34.94
N ASP A 653 0.18 37.56 -36.01
CA ASP A 653 -1.28 37.50 -36.26
C ASP A 653 -1.88 36.09 -36.12
N ASN A 654 -1.16 35.05 -36.58
CA ASN A 654 -1.63 33.67 -36.50
C ASN A 654 -1.41 33.06 -35.10
N MET A 655 -0.35 33.46 -34.40
CA MET A 655 -0.13 33.13 -32.99
C MET A 655 -1.22 33.77 -32.12
N GLU A 656 -1.56 35.03 -32.38
CA GLU A 656 -2.63 35.77 -31.71
C GLU A 656 -3.98 35.07 -31.88
N ARG A 657 -4.36 34.71 -33.12
CA ARG A 657 -5.59 33.96 -33.43
C ARG A 657 -5.64 32.57 -32.78
N ASN A 658 -4.51 31.87 -32.69
CA ASN A 658 -4.44 30.54 -32.07
C ASN A 658 -4.58 30.63 -30.53
N LEU A 659 -3.87 31.56 -29.89
CA LEU A 659 -4.03 31.86 -28.46
C LEU A 659 -5.46 32.29 -28.16
N GLU A 660 -6.05 33.15 -29.01
CA GLU A 660 -7.47 33.51 -28.97
C GLU A 660 -8.39 32.29 -29.01
N MET A 661 -8.11 31.26 -29.81
CA MET A 661 -8.96 30.05 -29.84
C MET A 661 -8.81 29.21 -28.57
N ILE A 662 -7.59 29.01 -28.06
CA ILE A 662 -7.34 28.30 -26.79
C ILE A 662 -8.02 29.03 -25.62
N MET A 663 -7.93 30.36 -25.58
CA MET A 663 -8.59 31.23 -24.60
C MET A 663 -10.12 31.28 -24.72
N LYS A 664 -10.72 30.55 -25.67
CA LYS A 664 -12.18 30.36 -25.85
C LYS A 664 -12.64 28.93 -25.56
N MET A 665 -11.75 28.05 -25.08
CA MET A 665 -12.02 26.63 -24.84
C MET A 665 -11.95 26.31 -23.34
N PRO A 666 -13.08 26.35 -22.59
CA PRO A 666 -13.08 26.11 -21.14
C PRO A 666 -12.48 24.77 -20.71
N TYR A 667 -12.56 23.73 -21.55
CA TYR A 667 -12.12 22.39 -21.21
C TYR A 667 -10.60 22.24 -21.06
N ILE A 668 -9.80 23.05 -21.76
CA ILE A 668 -8.33 23.03 -21.65
C ILE A 668 -7.89 23.39 -20.23
N PHE A 669 -8.68 24.18 -19.53
CA PHE A 669 -8.42 24.60 -18.15
C PHE A 669 -9.04 23.67 -17.09
N ASN A 670 -9.80 22.63 -17.48
CA ASN A 670 -10.42 21.69 -16.53
C ASN A 670 -9.40 20.99 -15.61
N PRO A 671 -8.19 20.58 -16.05
CA PRO A 671 -7.19 19.98 -15.16
C PRO A 671 -6.68 20.97 -14.10
N MET A 672 -6.35 22.20 -14.51
CA MET A 672 -5.92 23.28 -13.60
C MET A 672 -7.02 23.62 -12.59
N LYS A 673 -8.27 23.77 -13.06
CA LYS A 673 -9.47 23.93 -12.23
C LYS A 673 -9.56 22.80 -11.20
N TRP A 674 -9.55 21.54 -11.65
CA TRP A 674 -9.72 20.37 -10.79
C TRP A 674 -8.56 20.19 -9.80
N ARG A 675 -7.36 20.66 -10.13
CA ARG A 675 -6.21 20.70 -9.22
C ARG A 675 -6.45 21.63 -8.04
N TRP A 676 -6.68 22.92 -8.31
CA TRP A 676 -6.96 23.92 -7.27
C TRP A 676 -8.24 23.63 -6.50
N GLU A 677 -9.28 23.12 -7.19
CA GLU A 677 -10.52 22.63 -6.58
C GLU A 677 -10.35 21.40 -5.68
N ALA A 678 -9.18 20.76 -5.62
CA ALA A 678 -8.90 19.63 -4.74
C ALA A 678 -7.78 19.90 -3.72
N GLU A 679 -6.71 20.62 -4.10
CA GLU A 679 -5.51 20.83 -3.27
C GLU A 679 -5.64 22.04 -2.32
N LYS A 680 -6.42 23.06 -2.70
CA LYS A 680 -6.57 24.33 -1.96
C LYS A 680 -8.01 24.77 -1.78
N GLN A 681 -8.95 23.93 -2.19
CA GLN A 681 -10.39 24.06 -1.96
C GLN A 681 -11.03 25.33 -2.54
N VAL A 682 -10.31 26.03 -3.43
CA VAL A 682 -10.81 27.16 -4.22
C VAL A 682 -11.76 26.65 -5.29
N LYS A 683 -12.96 27.22 -5.41
CA LYS A 683 -13.98 26.91 -6.43
C LYS A 683 -13.74 27.76 -7.67
N ILE A 684 -13.63 27.15 -8.85
CA ILE A 684 -13.21 27.84 -10.09
C ILE A 684 -14.30 27.63 -11.16
N THR A 685 -15.05 28.69 -11.44
CA THR A 685 -16.05 28.71 -12.52
C THR A 685 -15.40 29.31 -13.77
N ILE A 686 -15.42 28.57 -14.88
CA ILE A 686 -14.90 29.02 -16.18
C ILE A 686 -16.06 29.03 -17.15
N SER A 687 -16.44 30.21 -17.64
CA SER A 687 -17.56 30.38 -18.58
C SER A 687 -17.09 31.03 -19.88
N SER A 688 -17.67 30.61 -21.01
CA SER A 688 -17.35 31.20 -22.32
C SER A 688 -18.25 32.41 -22.58
N ASN A 689 -17.69 33.61 -22.50
CA ASN A 689 -18.41 34.84 -22.80
C ASN A 689 -18.53 35.00 -24.33
N THR A 690 -19.76 34.87 -24.83
CA THR A 690 -20.06 34.89 -26.28
C THR A 690 -19.88 36.26 -26.92
N ASN A 691 -19.94 37.34 -26.14
CA ASN A 691 -19.88 38.72 -26.63
C ASN A 691 -18.42 39.20 -26.77
N THR A 692 -17.61 39.02 -25.73
CA THR A 692 -16.17 39.34 -25.77
C THR A 692 -15.34 38.27 -26.47
N LYS A 693 -15.86 37.05 -26.59
CA LYS A 693 -15.13 35.84 -27.03
C LYS A 693 -13.93 35.53 -26.12
N THR A 694 -14.13 35.60 -24.81
CA THR A 694 -13.15 35.24 -23.78
C THR A 694 -13.68 34.14 -22.87
N CYS A 695 -12.80 33.38 -22.23
CA CYS A 695 -13.15 32.68 -21.00
C CYS A 695 -13.12 33.68 -19.83
N ASP A 696 -14.27 33.86 -19.18
CA ASP A 696 -14.41 34.59 -17.93
C ASP A 696 -14.19 33.59 -16.79
N ILE A 697 -13.22 33.86 -15.92
CA ILE A 697 -12.81 32.98 -14.84
C ILE A 697 -13.19 33.64 -13.51
N THR A 698 -14.02 32.95 -12.73
CA THR A 698 -14.42 33.35 -11.38
C THR A 698 -13.84 32.37 -10.38
N VAL A 699 -13.10 32.89 -9.40
CA VAL A 699 -12.33 32.11 -8.43
C VAL A 699 -12.76 32.47 -7.02
N GLU A 700 -13.32 31.51 -6.29
CA GLU A 700 -13.98 31.69 -5.01
C GLU A 700 -13.25 30.89 -3.92
N GLY A 701 -12.66 31.60 -2.96
CA GLY A 701 -11.71 31.04 -1.99
C GLY A 701 -11.01 32.12 -1.15
N ARG A 702 -10.02 31.72 -0.35
CA ARG A 702 -9.16 32.68 0.39
C ARG A 702 -8.37 33.53 -0.61
N ASP A 703 -8.32 34.85 -0.44
CA ASP A 703 -7.70 35.75 -1.41
C ASP A 703 -6.25 35.34 -1.76
N SER A 704 -5.43 34.94 -0.77
CA SER A 704 -4.06 34.51 -1.07
C SER A 704 -3.96 33.27 -1.94
N ASP A 705 -4.97 32.41 -2.02
CA ASP A 705 -5.03 31.28 -2.95
C ASP A 705 -5.70 31.69 -4.27
N ASN A 706 -6.71 32.58 -4.24
CA ASN A 706 -7.27 33.19 -5.45
C ASN A 706 -6.20 33.91 -6.30
N GLN A 707 -5.31 34.70 -5.67
CA GLN A 707 -4.21 35.37 -6.36
C GLN A 707 -3.21 34.35 -6.95
N LYS A 708 -2.95 33.22 -6.28
CA LYS A 708 -2.09 32.15 -6.82
C LYS A 708 -2.72 31.47 -8.03
N VAL A 709 -4.03 31.15 -7.98
CA VAL A 709 -4.79 30.65 -9.14
C VAL A 709 -4.63 31.62 -10.31
N LYS A 710 -4.89 32.91 -10.09
CA LYS A 710 -4.75 33.91 -11.15
C LYS A 710 -3.33 33.96 -11.72
N GLN A 711 -2.31 34.05 -10.87
CA GLN A 711 -0.91 34.05 -11.28
C GLN A 711 -0.53 32.80 -12.08
N GLU A 712 -1.11 31.64 -11.78
CA GLU A 712 -0.89 30.41 -12.52
C GLU A 712 -1.57 30.42 -13.90
N PHE A 713 -2.81 30.90 -14.00
CA PHE A 713 -3.50 31.07 -15.28
C PHE A 713 -2.78 32.11 -16.17
N ASP A 714 -2.34 33.24 -15.61
CA ASP A 714 -1.53 34.24 -16.30
C ASP A 714 -0.17 33.65 -16.74
N SER A 715 0.46 32.82 -15.89
CA SER A 715 1.71 32.12 -16.21
C SER A 715 1.54 31.07 -17.31
N PHE A 716 0.41 30.34 -17.33
CA PHE A 716 0.09 29.37 -18.37
C PHE A 716 -0.11 30.02 -19.74
N LEU A 717 -0.71 31.22 -19.81
CA LEU A 717 -0.75 32.00 -21.04
C LEU A 717 0.62 32.53 -21.47
N SER A 718 1.44 32.98 -20.51
CA SER A 718 2.82 33.40 -20.76
C SER A 718 3.65 32.23 -21.34
N TRP A 719 3.47 31.03 -20.79
CA TRP A 719 4.03 29.78 -21.30
C TRP A 719 3.54 29.46 -22.72
N LEU A 720 2.22 29.46 -22.96
CA LEU A 720 1.65 29.23 -24.29
C LEU A 720 2.16 30.23 -25.33
N ARG A 721 2.36 31.50 -24.96
CA ARG A 721 2.95 32.52 -25.85
C ARG A 721 4.35 32.13 -26.30
N ASN A 722 5.22 31.72 -25.36
CA ASN A 722 6.58 31.30 -25.67
C ASN A 722 6.63 29.96 -26.43
N CYS A 723 5.55 29.17 -26.40
CA CYS A 723 5.40 27.97 -27.22
C CYS A 723 5.00 28.26 -28.68
N ALA A 724 4.22 29.32 -28.92
CA ALA A 724 3.39 29.46 -30.12
C ALA A 724 4.08 30.01 -31.40
N VAL A 725 5.40 29.89 -31.53
CA VAL A 725 6.11 30.18 -32.80
C VAL A 725 5.97 29.00 -33.79
N ILE A 726 4.72 28.69 -34.14
CA ILE A 726 4.36 27.57 -35.02
C ILE A 726 3.76 28.13 -36.32
N ARG A 727 4.56 28.12 -37.41
CA ARG A 727 4.04 28.27 -38.77
C ARG A 727 3.30 26.99 -39.17
N HIS A 728 2.06 26.85 -38.73
CA HIS A 728 1.17 25.80 -39.20
C HIS A 728 0.90 25.98 -40.72
N PRO A 729 0.93 24.91 -41.56
CA PRO A 729 0.85 25.06 -43.02
C PRO A 729 -0.42 25.75 -43.54
N ASN A 730 -1.53 25.61 -42.81
CA ASN A 730 -2.85 26.12 -43.22
C ASN A 730 -3.21 27.43 -42.50
N ALA A 731 -2.47 28.50 -42.77
CA ALA A 731 -2.78 29.82 -42.22
C ALA A 731 -4.18 30.31 -42.63
N GLY A 732 -5.08 30.49 -41.66
CA GLY A 732 -6.41 31.09 -41.85
C GLY A 732 -7.59 30.15 -42.07
N VAL A 733 -7.41 28.82 -42.08
CA VAL A 733 -8.52 27.85 -42.24
C VAL A 733 -9.11 27.47 -40.89
N THR A 734 -10.43 27.59 -40.70
CA THR A 734 -11.10 27.20 -39.44
C THR A 734 -11.18 25.68 -39.27
N PRO A 735 -11.09 25.12 -38.04
CA PRO A 735 -11.02 23.67 -37.81
C PRO A 735 -12.18 22.84 -38.37
N ARG A 736 -13.35 23.44 -38.60
CA ARG A 736 -14.51 22.78 -39.22
C ARG A 736 -14.32 22.49 -40.72
N LEU A 737 -13.40 23.21 -41.40
CA LEU A 737 -13.09 23.09 -42.83
C LEU A 737 -11.87 22.21 -43.12
N LEU A 738 -11.16 21.73 -42.08
CA LEU A 738 -10.04 20.80 -42.22
C LEU A 738 -10.53 19.40 -42.62
N ARG A 739 -9.70 18.68 -43.40
CA ARG A 739 -9.97 17.28 -43.77
C ARG A 739 -10.07 16.41 -42.52
N PRO A 740 -10.90 15.34 -42.48
CA PRO A 740 -11.12 14.54 -41.28
C PRO A 740 -9.85 14.02 -40.60
N GLN A 741 -8.85 13.62 -41.39
CA GLN A 741 -7.53 13.20 -40.89
C GLN A 741 -6.82 14.37 -40.17
N MET A 742 -6.61 15.49 -40.86
CA MET A 742 -5.95 16.68 -40.31
C MET A 742 -6.67 17.26 -39.09
N ARG A 743 -8.01 17.15 -39.05
CA ARG A 743 -8.82 17.55 -37.90
C ARG A 743 -8.64 16.60 -36.71
N LYS A 744 -8.40 15.31 -36.95
CA LYS A 744 -8.00 14.35 -35.91
C LYS A 744 -6.60 14.68 -35.39
N ASP A 745 -5.68 15.03 -36.27
CA ASP A 745 -4.31 15.42 -35.91
C ASP A 745 -4.33 16.70 -35.03
N CYS A 746 -5.22 17.67 -35.30
CA CYS A 746 -5.45 18.80 -34.40
C CYS A 746 -6.04 18.41 -33.03
N LEU A 747 -6.93 17.41 -32.98
CA LEU A 747 -7.52 16.94 -31.71
C LEU A 747 -6.49 16.23 -30.82
N ASP A 748 -5.60 15.44 -31.41
CA ASP A 748 -4.46 14.80 -30.72
C ASP A 748 -3.56 15.85 -30.04
N ILE A 749 -3.37 17.01 -30.67
CA ILE A 749 -2.60 18.13 -30.09
C ILE A 749 -3.34 18.76 -28.88
N GLU A 750 -4.65 18.99 -28.98
CA GLU A 750 -5.45 19.49 -27.85
C GLU A 750 -5.46 18.51 -26.67
N GLU A 751 -5.58 17.21 -26.95
CA GLU A 751 -5.58 16.11 -25.98
C GLU A 751 -4.24 16.01 -25.24
N ARG A 752 -3.10 16.02 -25.96
CA ARG A 752 -1.75 16.05 -25.39
C ARG A 752 -1.49 17.26 -24.47
N ILE A 753 -1.98 18.45 -24.85
CA ILE A 753 -1.85 19.66 -24.00
C ILE A 753 -2.67 19.51 -22.72
N SER A 754 -3.85 18.89 -22.77
CA SER A 754 -4.63 18.55 -21.56
C SER A 754 -3.92 17.50 -20.69
N HIS A 755 -3.21 16.54 -21.31
CA HIS A 755 -2.50 15.47 -20.60
C HIS A 755 -1.23 15.93 -19.85
N VAL A 756 -0.56 16.96 -20.35
CA VAL A 756 0.66 17.53 -19.71
C VAL A 756 0.33 18.55 -18.62
N THR A 757 -0.89 19.09 -18.61
CA THR A 757 -1.33 20.09 -17.62
C THR A 757 -2.08 19.49 -16.41
N ASP A 758 -2.49 18.21 -16.48
CA ASP A 758 -3.10 17.49 -15.35
C ASP A 758 -2.06 16.93 -14.37
N SER A 759 -1.68 17.70 -13.34
CA SER A 759 -0.71 17.25 -12.31
C SER A 759 -1.14 16.02 -11.49
N LYS A 760 -2.42 15.62 -11.60
CA LYS A 760 -3.05 14.53 -10.86
C LYS A 760 -3.40 13.35 -11.77
N ARG A 761 -3.00 13.42 -13.05
CA ARG A 761 -2.68 12.26 -13.88
C ARG A 761 -1.45 11.56 -13.30
N THR A 762 -1.63 10.79 -12.23
CA THR A 762 -0.52 10.00 -11.67
C THR A 762 -0.11 8.89 -12.64
N LYS A 763 -1.06 8.33 -13.39
CA LYS A 763 -0.85 7.21 -14.32
C LYS A 763 -0.78 7.61 -15.79
N VAL A 764 0.19 7.05 -16.52
CA VAL A 764 0.24 7.05 -17.99
C VAL A 764 0.02 5.63 -18.51
N ASP A 765 -1.02 5.41 -19.31
CA ASP A 765 -1.23 4.14 -20.01
C ASP A 765 -0.31 4.08 -21.24
N LEU A 766 0.64 3.16 -21.22
CA LEU A 766 1.58 2.99 -22.31
C LEU A 766 1.04 2.03 -23.39
N HIS A 767 -0.07 1.31 -23.13
CA HIS A 767 -0.61 0.28 -24.03
C HIS A 767 -1.05 0.82 -25.39
N TYR A 768 -1.57 2.06 -25.42
CA TYR A 768 -1.97 2.73 -26.65
C TYR A 768 -0.79 3.23 -27.50
N GLY A 769 0.43 3.31 -26.93
CA GLY A 769 1.66 3.63 -27.65
C GLY A 769 2.45 2.41 -28.12
N ILE A 770 2.67 1.42 -27.24
CA ILE A 770 3.70 0.36 -27.39
C ILE A 770 3.47 -0.61 -28.59
N ARG A 771 2.30 -0.62 -29.23
CA ARG A 771 2.00 -1.57 -30.33
C ARG A 771 2.70 -1.23 -31.66
N GLY A 772 4.01 -1.48 -31.70
CA GLY A 772 4.89 -1.35 -32.86
C GLY A 772 5.72 -0.06 -32.84
N PRO A 773 6.39 0.30 -33.95
CA PRO A 773 7.21 1.51 -34.07
C PRO A 773 6.34 2.78 -34.19
N LYS A 774 5.53 3.02 -33.15
CA LYS A 774 4.75 4.24 -32.88
C LYS A 774 4.70 4.62 -31.39
N ALA A 775 5.35 3.87 -30.50
CA ALA A 775 5.88 4.41 -29.23
C ALA A 775 7.18 5.20 -29.51
N THR A 776 7.10 6.20 -30.39
CA THR A 776 8.27 6.75 -31.09
C THR A 776 9.00 7.82 -30.29
N ARG A 777 8.31 8.92 -29.95
CA ARG A 777 8.93 10.12 -29.34
C ARG A 777 7.93 10.93 -28.52
N GLU A 778 6.69 10.93 -28.98
CA GLU A 778 5.58 11.76 -28.56
C GLU A 778 5.25 11.52 -27.07
N THR A 779 4.97 10.27 -26.69
CA THR A 779 4.70 9.87 -25.30
C THR A 779 5.93 10.04 -24.40
N ARG A 780 7.15 9.94 -24.94
CA ARG A 780 8.38 10.21 -24.17
C ARG A 780 8.46 11.69 -23.80
N MET A 781 8.27 12.57 -24.78
CA MET A 781 8.22 14.02 -24.57
C MET A 781 7.03 14.46 -23.71
N GLU A 782 5.89 13.78 -23.78
CA GLU A 782 4.72 14.01 -22.94
C GLU A 782 5.01 13.76 -21.45
N VAL A 783 5.64 12.61 -21.12
CA VAL A 783 6.07 12.30 -19.75
C VAL A 783 7.10 13.29 -19.22
N VAL A 784 8.12 13.63 -20.04
CA VAL A 784 9.14 14.62 -19.66
C VAL A 784 8.53 16.02 -19.47
N SER A 785 7.59 16.42 -20.33
CA SER A 785 6.85 17.68 -20.18
C SER A 785 6.06 17.71 -18.88
N TRP A 786 5.34 16.64 -18.56
CA TRP A 786 4.55 16.55 -17.32
C TRP A 786 5.44 16.61 -16.07
N ILE A 787 6.59 15.92 -16.06
CA ILE A 787 7.52 15.99 -14.93
C ILE A 787 8.07 17.41 -14.78
N ALA A 788 8.50 18.03 -15.88
CA ALA A 788 9.00 19.41 -15.88
C ALA A 788 7.94 20.42 -15.41
N VAL A 789 6.73 20.38 -15.98
CA VAL A 789 5.66 21.36 -15.72
C VAL A 789 4.95 21.09 -14.39
N CYS A 790 4.47 19.86 -14.15
CA CYS A 790 3.62 19.55 -12.99
C CYS A 790 4.38 19.17 -11.71
N LYS A 791 5.66 18.80 -11.77
CA LYS A 791 6.44 18.40 -10.58
C LYS A 791 7.65 19.29 -10.27
N PHE A 792 8.21 19.99 -11.26
CA PHE A 792 9.30 20.96 -11.07
C PHE A 792 8.93 22.42 -11.43
N SER A 793 7.76 22.65 -12.03
CA SER A 793 7.27 23.97 -12.46
C SER A 793 8.20 24.71 -13.43
N CYS A 794 9.00 23.96 -14.21
CA CYS A 794 9.89 24.48 -15.25
C CYS A 794 9.09 24.99 -16.47
N LYS A 795 9.60 26.04 -17.13
CA LYS A 795 9.10 26.45 -18.44
C LYS A 795 9.67 25.56 -19.54
N VAL A 796 8.81 25.27 -20.53
CA VAL A 796 9.13 24.50 -21.75
C VAL A 796 8.69 25.36 -22.93
N GLU A 797 9.56 25.69 -23.88
CA GLU A 797 9.21 26.66 -24.94
C GLU A 797 9.27 26.07 -26.36
N GLY A 798 8.92 26.90 -27.35
CA GLY A 798 8.41 26.46 -28.67
C GLY A 798 9.26 25.48 -29.46
N GLY A 799 10.58 25.44 -29.26
CA GLY A 799 11.44 24.44 -29.92
C GLY A 799 11.13 23.00 -29.49
N PHE A 800 10.86 22.77 -28.20
CA PHE A 800 10.53 21.45 -27.65
C PHE A 800 9.07 21.13 -27.93
N VAL A 801 8.19 22.12 -27.75
CA VAL A 801 6.75 21.97 -27.94
C VAL A 801 6.37 21.69 -29.40
N ARG A 802 7.05 22.31 -30.38
CA ARG A 802 6.93 21.96 -31.81
C ARG A 802 7.21 20.48 -32.06
N ASP A 803 8.32 19.97 -31.54
CA ASP A 803 8.76 18.60 -31.82
C ASP A 803 7.88 17.54 -31.13
N TRP A 804 7.34 17.86 -29.94
CA TRP A 804 6.34 17.05 -29.23
C TRP A 804 4.96 17.04 -29.94
N ILE A 805 4.61 18.13 -30.64
CA ILE A 805 3.33 18.33 -31.32
C ILE A 805 3.30 17.77 -32.75
N VAL A 806 4.40 17.88 -33.52
CA VAL A 806 4.36 17.69 -34.99
C VAL A 806 4.86 16.32 -35.47
N GLY A 807 5.91 15.76 -34.86
CA GLY A 807 6.46 14.44 -35.27
C GLY A 807 7.46 14.45 -36.45
N ASN A 808 7.89 13.24 -36.80
CA ASN A 808 9.11 12.87 -37.54
C ASN A 808 9.15 13.22 -39.06
N ASP A 809 10.29 13.70 -39.59
CA ASP A 809 10.59 13.82 -41.05
C ASP A 809 12.12 14.07 -41.30
N THR A 810 12.75 13.55 -42.38
CA THR A 810 14.19 13.15 -42.35
C THR A 810 15.17 13.51 -43.53
N ALA A 811 16.50 13.50 -43.25
CA ALA A 811 17.76 13.68 -44.05
C ALA A 811 18.38 15.10 -44.36
N ARG A 812 19.29 15.62 -43.50
CA ARG A 812 19.86 17.00 -43.54
C ARG A 812 21.29 17.08 -44.15
N PRO A 813 21.56 17.86 -45.21
CA PRO A 813 22.91 18.08 -45.75
C PRO A 813 23.69 19.23 -45.06
N ALA A 814 25.03 19.18 -45.13
CA ALA A 814 25.91 20.16 -44.48
C ALA A 814 26.05 21.51 -45.21
N ASP A 815 25.96 21.52 -46.54
CA ASP A 815 26.38 22.68 -47.35
C ASP A 815 25.35 23.83 -47.39
N LEU A 816 24.09 23.54 -47.02
CA LEU A 816 22.97 24.51 -47.02
C LEU A 816 22.92 25.39 -45.76
N ILE A 817 23.84 25.20 -44.80
CA ILE A 817 23.76 25.79 -43.44
C ILE A 817 23.84 27.33 -43.41
N GLN A 818 24.43 27.99 -44.43
CA GLN A 818 24.88 29.39 -44.30
C GLN A 818 23.96 30.47 -44.91
N ASN A 819 22.92 30.16 -45.69
CA ASN A 819 21.97 31.17 -46.18
C ASN A 819 20.51 30.66 -46.22
N PRO A 820 19.62 31.14 -45.32
CA PRO A 820 18.22 30.73 -45.28
C PRO A 820 17.39 31.05 -46.53
N GLU A 821 17.77 32.05 -47.33
CA GLU A 821 17.03 32.40 -48.54
C GLU A 821 17.15 31.33 -49.63
N ALA A 822 18.27 30.59 -49.66
CA ALA A 822 18.51 29.49 -50.58
C ALA A 822 17.68 28.22 -50.26
N TRP A 823 16.98 28.18 -49.11
CA TRP A 823 16.14 27.05 -48.73
C TRP A 823 14.79 27.05 -49.45
N VAL A 824 14.46 28.13 -50.18
CA VAL A 824 13.17 28.32 -50.86
C VAL A 824 13.39 28.44 -52.37
N THR A 825 12.74 27.57 -53.12
CA THR A 825 12.62 27.65 -54.59
C THR A 825 11.22 28.13 -54.97
N GLU A 826 11.05 28.62 -56.20
CA GLU A 826 9.73 28.92 -56.75
C GLU A 826 9.30 27.82 -57.73
N GLU A 827 8.35 26.97 -57.37
CA GLU A 827 7.61 26.19 -58.36
C GLU A 827 6.44 27.01 -58.91
N ILE A 828 6.32 27.05 -60.23
CA ILE A 828 5.15 27.61 -60.91
C ILE A 828 4.13 26.49 -61.10
N ARG A 829 3.03 26.53 -60.34
CA ARG A 829 1.88 25.64 -60.56
C ARG A 829 0.65 26.51 -60.88
N ASN A 830 -0.04 26.17 -61.98
CA ASN A 830 -1.22 26.89 -62.47
C ASN A 830 -1.02 28.42 -62.60
N ASN A 831 0.11 28.84 -63.19
CA ASN A 831 0.54 30.25 -63.37
C ASN A 831 0.68 31.10 -62.09
N VAL A 832 0.65 30.49 -60.90
CA VAL A 832 1.02 31.15 -59.65
C VAL A 832 2.43 30.69 -59.26
N LYS A 833 3.31 31.65 -58.95
CA LYS A 833 4.60 31.37 -58.30
C LYS A 833 4.34 30.98 -56.85
N ILE A 834 4.73 29.77 -56.47
CA ILE A 834 4.58 29.26 -55.11
C ILE A 834 5.96 28.99 -54.54
N ALA A 835 6.28 29.68 -53.45
CA ALA A 835 7.47 29.44 -52.65
C ALA A 835 7.38 28.05 -52.00
N CYS A 836 8.24 27.13 -52.42
CA CYS A 836 8.36 25.77 -51.90
C CYS A 836 9.76 25.54 -51.33
N ILE A 837 9.88 24.74 -50.27
CA ILE A 837 11.18 24.45 -49.65
C ILE A 837 11.95 23.45 -50.53
N HIS A 838 13.27 23.62 -50.66
CA HIS A 838 14.10 22.68 -51.40
C HIS A 838 13.97 21.27 -50.79
N LYS A 839 13.79 20.27 -51.65
CA LYS A 839 13.30 18.93 -51.30
C LYS A 839 14.29 18.01 -50.56
N ASP A 840 15.41 18.56 -50.10
CA ASP A 840 16.60 17.82 -49.63
C ASP A 840 17.11 18.40 -48.27
N VAL A 841 16.22 18.77 -47.32
CA VAL A 841 16.53 19.73 -46.21
C VAL A 841 16.14 19.28 -44.76
N VAL A 842 15.41 18.18 -44.55
CA VAL A 842 14.73 17.79 -43.26
C VAL A 842 15.65 16.91 -42.36
N PRO A 843 15.59 16.77 -41.01
CA PRO A 843 16.69 16.09 -40.25
C PRO A 843 16.51 14.56 -39.99
N ALA A 844 17.44 13.70 -40.43
CA ALA A 844 17.36 12.23 -40.25
C ALA A 844 17.85 11.74 -38.88
N ASP A 845 17.09 10.80 -38.32
CA ASP A 845 17.24 10.14 -37.02
C ASP A 845 17.40 11.12 -35.84
N LEU A 846 16.43 11.09 -34.91
CA LEU A 846 16.39 12.00 -33.77
C LEU A 846 15.93 11.29 -32.50
N ASP A 847 16.82 11.23 -31.52
CA ASP A 847 16.49 10.92 -30.14
C ASP A 847 15.90 12.14 -29.42
N CYS A 848 15.63 11.99 -28.12
CA CYS A 848 14.92 12.99 -27.32
C CYS A 848 15.83 14.17 -26.90
N HIS A 849 16.36 14.91 -27.87
CA HIS A 849 17.25 16.06 -27.62
C HIS A 849 16.48 17.27 -27.07
N LEU A 850 16.99 17.85 -25.96
CA LEU A 850 16.53 19.13 -25.46
C LEU A 850 17.03 20.27 -26.36
N PRO A 851 16.17 21.23 -26.76
CA PRO A 851 16.59 22.41 -27.52
C PRO A 851 17.37 23.39 -26.64
N SER A 852 17.97 24.40 -27.28
CA SER A 852 18.90 25.33 -26.66
C SER A 852 18.37 26.07 -25.43
N HIS A 853 19.29 26.51 -24.55
CA HIS A 853 19.05 27.22 -23.29
C HIS A 853 18.04 28.39 -23.32
N LYS A 854 17.62 28.86 -24.50
CA LYS A 854 16.50 29.80 -24.63
C LYS A 854 15.13 29.17 -24.38
N TYR A 855 14.99 27.84 -24.40
CA TYR A 855 13.70 27.16 -24.56
C TYR A 855 13.38 26.06 -23.54
N PHE A 856 14.21 25.92 -22.50
CA PHE A 856 13.94 25.07 -21.34
C PHE A 856 14.55 25.76 -20.12
N ASP A 857 13.82 25.80 -19.00
CA ASP A 857 14.20 26.50 -17.76
C ASP A 857 15.29 25.71 -16.99
N ILE A 858 16.48 25.66 -17.60
CA ILE A 858 17.62 24.83 -17.17
C ILE A 858 18.11 25.25 -15.78
N ASP A 859 18.26 26.56 -15.53
CA ASP A 859 18.72 27.07 -14.23
C ASP A 859 17.76 26.66 -13.11
N ARG A 860 16.44 26.79 -13.32
CA ARG A 860 15.43 26.32 -12.36
C ARG A 860 15.43 24.80 -12.19
N PHE A 861 15.64 24.04 -13.27
CA PHE A 861 15.72 22.58 -13.20
C PHE A 861 16.97 22.14 -12.41
N GLN A 862 18.09 22.85 -12.55
CA GLN A 862 19.29 22.67 -11.72
C GLN A 862 19.00 23.01 -10.25
N ASP A 863 18.35 24.13 -9.96
CA ASP A 863 17.97 24.53 -8.59
C ASP A 863 17.05 23.51 -7.90
N GLU A 864 16.03 22.97 -8.59
CA GLU A 864 15.17 21.93 -8.03
C GLU A 864 15.93 20.62 -7.78
N LEU A 865 16.88 20.23 -8.64
CA LEU A 865 17.74 19.05 -8.41
C LEU A 865 18.76 19.27 -7.27
N HIS A 866 19.29 20.49 -7.11
CA HIS A 866 20.18 20.86 -6.01
C HIS A 866 19.50 20.71 -4.64
N LYS A 867 18.19 20.93 -4.53
CA LYS A 867 17.41 20.66 -3.30
C LYS A 867 17.42 19.18 -2.88
N PHE A 868 17.61 18.26 -3.84
CA PHE A 868 17.78 16.82 -3.58
C PHE A 868 19.27 16.42 -3.53
N ASN A 869 20.17 17.39 -3.38
CA ASN A 869 21.62 17.23 -3.30
C ASN A 869 22.21 16.51 -4.53
N ILE A 870 21.62 16.75 -5.70
CA ILE A 870 22.13 16.35 -7.01
C ILE A 870 22.69 17.61 -7.68
N LYS A 871 24.00 17.70 -7.89
CA LYS A 871 24.56 18.79 -8.70
C LYS A 871 24.24 18.54 -10.16
N CYS A 872 24.00 19.60 -10.92
CA CYS A 872 23.68 19.54 -12.33
C CYS A 872 24.37 20.70 -13.07
N LYS A 873 25.00 20.42 -14.21
CA LYS A 873 25.57 21.36 -15.17
C LYS A 873 25.16 20.91 -16.59
N VAL A 874 24.78 21.83 -17.46
CA VAL A 874 24.37 21.49 -18.83
C VAL A 874 25.37 22.08 -19.83
N TYR A 875 26.03 21.22 -20.59
CA TYR A 875 26.95 21.64 -21.65
C TYR A 875 26.35 21.42 -23.04
N ARG A 876 26.91 22.14 -24.01
CA ARG A 876 26.53 22.06 -25.42
C ARG A 876 27.64 21.35 -26.17
N ASP A 877 27.32 20.20 -26.75
CA ASP A 877 28.21 19.46 -27.64
C ASP A 877 27.63 19.51 -29.06
N ASN A 878 28.27 20.28 -29.93
CA ASN A 878 27.87 20.50 -31.32
C ASN A 878 26.37 20.89 -31.47
N TRP A 879 25.54 19.89 -31.79
CA TRP A 879 24.11 19.99 -32.08
C TRP A 879 23.21 19.47 -30.95
N ARG A 880 23.78 18.86 -29.90
CA ARG A 880 23.05 18.34 -28.73
C ARG A 880 23.35 19.14 -27.46
N TYR A 881 22.40 19.09 -26.51
CA TYR A 881 22.60 19.50 -25.13
C TYR A 881 22.70 18.27 -24.26
N VAL A 882 23.68 18.26 -23.36
CA VAL A 882 23.99 17.11 -22.53
C VAL A 882 24.02 17.57 -21.08
N ILE A 883 23.20 16.92 -20.26
CA ILE A 883 23.07 17.20 -18.84
C ILE A 883 24.10 16.35 -18.09
N LEU A 884 25.04 16.99 -17.39
CA LEU A 884 25.96 16.35 -16.48
C LEU A 884 25.48 16.51 -15.05
N LEU A 885 25.16 15.37 -14.44
CA LEU A 885 24.94 15.25 -13.01
C LEU A 885 26.29 15.01 -12.31
N ASP A 886 26.46 15.67 -11.17
CA ASP A 886 27.61 15.58 -10.27
C ASP A 886 29.00 15.71 -10.97
N GLU A 887 29.15 16.65 -11.91
CA GLU A 887 30.38 16.87 -12.71
C GLU A 887 31.66 17.07 -11.89
N ASP A 888 31.56 17.73 -10.73
CA ASP A 888 32.70 17.98 -9.84
C ASP A 888 33.15 16.72 -9.06
N ALA A 889 32.55 15.55 -9.31
CA ALA A 889 32.89 14.30 -8.62
C ALA A 889 34.27 13.76 -9.05
N PRO A 890 35.06 13.14 -8.13
CA PRO A 890 36.38 12.58 -8.45
C PRO A 890 36.39 11.51 -9.55
N THR A 891 35.23 10.95 -9.89
CA THR A 891 35.04 9.90 -10.91
C THR A 891 34.52 10.43 -12.25
N GLY A 892 34.49 11.76 -12.43
CA GLY A 892 33.92 12.44 -13.59
C GLY A 892 32.38 12.55 -13.54
N PRO A 893 31.77 13.15 -14.57
CA PRO A 893 30.33 13.39 -14.65
C PRO A 893 29.52 12.14 -15.05
N PHE A 894 28.19 12.24 -15.11
CA PHE A 894 27.31 11.30 -15.83
C PHE A 894 26.04 11.97 -16.38
N THR A 895 25.41 11.37 -17.38
CA THR A 895 24.14 11.83 -17.96
C THR A 895 22.98 10.90 -17.60
N MET A 896 21.76 11.44 -17.67
CA MET A 896 20.51 10.77 -17.36
C MET A 896 19.55 10.89 -18.55
N ASP A 897 19.55 9.88 -19.43
CA ASP A 897 18.63 9.82 -20.57
C ASP A 897 17.28 9.25 -20.12
N LEU A 898 16.38 10.16 -19.70
CA LEU A 898 15.20 9.86 -18.88
C LEU A 898 14.25 8.76 -19.39
N ILE A 899 14.19 8.46 -20.69
CA ILE A 899 13.32 7.40 -21.26
C ILE A 899 13.93 6.76 -22.54
N GLU A 900 14.70 5.70 -22.36
CA GLU A 900 14.87 4.63 -23.36
C GLU A 900 14.13 3.37 -22.87
N PRO A 901 13.00 2.97 -23.49
CA PRO A 901 12.30 1.74 -23.13
C PRO A 901 12.88 0.56 -23.94
N HIS A 902 13.92 -0.08 -23.43
CA HIS A 902 14.55 -1.22 -24.13
C HIS A 902 13.60 -2.43 -24.18
N VAL A 903 13.13 -2.80 -25.37
CA VAL A 903 12.22 -3.95 -25.56
C VAL A 903 13.02 -5.26 -25.59
N ALA A 904 13.47 -5.71 -24.42
CA ALA A 904 13.90 -7.09 -24.24
C ALA A 904 12.69 -8.04 -24.35
N LEU A 905 12.83 -9.15 -25.07
CA LEU A 905 11.71 -9.97 -25.60
C LEU A 905 10.94 -10.84 -24.58
N THR A 906 10.70 -10.36 -23.35
CA THR A 906 9.90 -11.07 -22.32
C THR A 906 8.73 -10.25 -21.73
N HIS A 907 7.92 -9.66 -22.61
CA HIS A 907 6.48 -9.27 -22.50
C HIS A 907 5.92 -8.46 -21.30
N ASP A 908 6.54 -8.42 -20.12
CA ASP A 908 5.91 -7.95 -18.86
C ASP A 908 6.62 -6.74 -18.22
N ARG A 909 7.60 -6.11 -18.89
CA ARG A 909 8.50 -5.12 -18.26
C ARG A 909 8.86 -3.95 -19.18
N ILE A 910 9.06 -2.80 -18.56
CA ILE A 910 9.73 -1.62 -19.12
C ILE A 910 10.73 -1.16 -18.06
N ASP A 911 11.98 -1.07 -18.46
CA ASP A 911 13.08 -0.53 -17.66
C ASP A 911 13.42 0.88 -18.18
N LEU A 912 13.88 1.76 -17.29
CA LEU A 912 14.32 3.12 -17.60
C LEU A 912 15.83 3.20 -17.35
N ASP A 913 16.64 3.59 -18.33
CA ASP A 913 18.07 3.82 -18.12
C ASP A 913 18.30 5.09 -17.27
N VAL A 914 19.41 5.14 -16.52
CA VAL A 914 19.89 6.31 -15.75
C VAL A 914 21.37 6.59 -16.05
N SER A 915 21.92 6.01 -17.13
CA SER A 915 23.35 5.94 -17.38
C SER A 915 23.73 6.17 -18.85
N ASN A 916 24.20 7.38 -19.15
CA ASN A 916 25.17 7.56 -20.23
C ASN A 916 26.42 8.29 -19.72
N LEU A 917 27.58 7.85 -20.20
CA LEU A 917 28.88 8.29 -19.70
C LEU A 917 29.87 8.19 -20.87
N SER A 918 29.73 9.10 -21.82
CA SER A 918 30.31 8.95 -23.15
C SER A 918 31.82 9.16 -23.17
N LEU A 919 32.53 8.19 -23.76
CA LEU A 919 33.52 8.46 -24.81
C LEU A 919 33.49 7.28 -25.80
N GLU A 920 33.08 7.57 -27.04
CA GLU A 920 33.18 6.75 -28.25
C GLU A 920 32.69 5.28 -28.23
N LYS A 921 31.45 5.08 -28.72
CA LYS A 921 30.89 3.84 -29.32
C LYS A 921 31.07 2.51 -28.56
N ASP A 922 30.15 2.23 -27.65
CA ASP A 922 29.63 0.86 -27.42
C ASP A 922 28.15 0.93 -27.00
N TYR A 923 27.32 0.02 -27.51
CA TYR A 923 25.86 0.05 -27.32
C TYR A 923 25.38 -0.93 -26.22
N THR A 924 24.67 -0.39 -25.22
CA THR A 924 23.95 -1.10 -24.13
C THR A 924 24.79 -1.73 -23.00
N HIS A 925 25.03 -0.95 -21.93
CA HIS A 925 25.60 -1.40 -20.65
C HIS A 925 24.84 -0.76 -19.47
N GLU A 926 23.56 -1.14 -19.33
CA GLU A 926 22.52 -0.41 -18.56
C GLU A 926 22.67 -0.47 -17.01
N LEU A 927 22.45 0.68 -16.36
CA LEU A 927 22.01 0.77 -14.96
C LEU A 927 20.68 1.55 -14.91
N GLY A 928 19.65 0.98 -14.27
CA GLY A 928 18.28 1.40 -14.54
C GLY A 928 17.33 1.50 -13.34
N MET A 929 16.27 2.28 -13.53
CA MET A 929 15.07 2.35 -12.69
C MET A 929 13.97 1.47 -13.30
N ARG A 930 13.64 0.36 -12.62
CA ARG A 930 12.60 -0.57 -13.06
C ARG A 930 11.23 -0.26 -12.45
N VAL A 931 10.21 -0.16 -13.30
CA VAL A 931 8.80 -0.03 -12.90
C VAL A 931 8.07 -1.36 -13.11
N ASN A 932 7.06 -1.66 -12.29
CA ASN A 932 6.29 -2.90 -12.40
C ASN A 932 4.98 -2.67 -13.16
N ILE A 933 4.83 -3.29 -14.34
CA ILE A 933 3.67 -3.09 -15.25
C ILE A 933 2.78 -4.34 -15.37
N THR A 934 2.74 -5.19 -14.33
CA THR A 934 1.99 -6.47 -14.34
C THR A 934 0.47 -6.32 -14.20
N GLU A 935 -0.04 -5.10 -14.08
CA GLU A 935 -1.48 -4.80 -14.07
C GLU A 935 -1.90 -4.17 -15.40
N SER A 936 -3.14 -4.46 -15.84
CA SER A 936 -3.72 -3.93 -17.08
C SER A 936 -4.86 -2.96 -16.75
N PRO A 937 -4.94 -1.76 -17.35
CA PRO A 937 -4.05 -1.22 -18.39
C PRO A 937 -2.61 -0.98 -17.90
N TYR A 938 -1.66 -0.93 -18.84
CA TYR A 938 -0.22 -0.92 -18.56
C TYR A 938 0.24 0.48 -18.11
N LEU A 939 -0.11 0.80 -16.87
CA LEU A 939 -0.10 2.13 -16.29
C LEU A 939 1.16 2.34 -15.43
N ILE A 940 2.02 3.29 -15.79
CA ILE A 940 3.12 3.73 -14.92
C ILE A 940 2.66 4.90 -14.05
N GLU A 941 2.85 4.77 -12.73
CA GLU A 941 2.74 5.88 -11.77
C GLU A 941 3.95 6.82 -11.91
N LEU A 942 3.75 8.00 -12.50
CA LEU A 942 4.78 9.01 -12.69
C LEU A 942 5.37 9.53 -11.37
N GLU A 943 4.62 9.41 -10.27
CA GLU A 943 5.11 9.77 -8.94
C GLU A 943 6.21 8.83 -8.44
N ASP A 944 6.24 7.55 -8.86
CA ASP A 944 7.29 6.61 -8.48
C ASP A 944 8.62 6.90 -9.19
N ILE A 945 8.57 7.41 -10.42
CA ILE A 945 9.76 7.92 -11.12
C ILE A 945 10.35 9.08 -10.29
N VAL A 946 9.53 10.06 -9.96
CA VAL A 946 9.94 11.24 -9.17
C VAL A 946 10.41 10.85 -7.76
N ASN A 947 9.76 9.88 -7.12
CA ASN A 947 10.12 9.40 -5.78
C ASN A 947 11.48 8.68 -5.75
N ASN A 948 11.85 7.93 -6.79
CA ASN A 948 13.14 7.25 -6.85
C ASN A 948 14.28 8.23 -7.19
N ILE A 949 14.06 9.20 -8.09
CA ILE A 949 15.01 10.31 -8.34
C ILE A 949 15.29 11.08 -7.05
N LYS A 950 14.23 11.51 -6.32
CA LYS A 950 14.35 12.25 -5.05
C LYS A 950 15.06 11.48 -3.93
N LYS A 951 15.12 10.15 -4.01
CA LYS A 951 15.79 9.27 -3.04
C LYS A 951 17.16 8.77 -3.52
N LYS A 952 17.63 9.20 -4.70
CA LYS A 952 18.83 8.67 -5.38
C LYS A 952 18.86 7.14 -5.45
N HIS A 953 17.72 6.52 -5.81
CA HIS A 953 17.58 5.06 -5.86
C HIS A 953 17.85 4.50 -7.27
N PHE A 954 18.64 3.43 -7.38
CA PHE A 954 18.90 2.73 -8.66
C PHE A 954 18.93 1.19 -8.51
N ARG A 955 18.93 0.46 -9.62
CA ARG A 955 19.12 -1.00 -9.67
C ARG A 955 20.07 -1.42 -10.79
N VAL A 956 20.68 -2.58 -10.59
CA VAL A 956 21.51 -3.29 -11.58
C VAL A 956 20.63 -4.31 -12.29
N LEU A 957 20.57 -4.24 -13.62
CA LEU A 957 19.60 -4.98 -14.45
C LEU A 957 20.23 -6.09 -15.32
N ARG A 958 21.56 -6.09 -15.49
CA ARG A 958 22.33 -7.12 -16.19
C ARG A 958 23.31 -7.80 -15.21
N PRO A 959 23.83 -9.00 -15.49
CA PRO A 959 24.89 -9.62 -14.69
C PRO A 959 26.11 -8.71 -14.54
N LYS A 960 26.85 -8.87 -13.43
CA LYS A 960 28.11 -8.13 -13.20
C LYS A 960 29.18 -8.56 -14.20
N ASP A 961 29.62 -7.61 -15.03
CA ASP A 961 30.94 -7.63 -15.68
C ASP A 961 31.82 -6.52 -15.07
N SER A 962 33.09 -6.43 -15.47
CA SER A 962 34.04 -5.45 -14.94
C SER A 962 33.65 -3.99 -15.17
N TYR A 963 32.92 -3.68 -16.25
CA TYR A 963 32.45 -2.34 -16.56
C TYR A 963 31.18 -2.00 -15.78
N VAL A 964 30.28 -2.97 -15.59
CA VAL A 964 29.10 -2.84 -14.73
C VAL A 964 29.51 -2.61 -13.27
N ASP A 965 30.52 -3.33 -12.77
CA ASP A 965 31.03 -3.13 -11.40
C ASP A 965 31.68 -1.75 -11.22
N GLU A 966 32.49 -1.30 -12.17
CA GLU A 966 33.05 0.06 -12.15
C GLU A 966 31.94 1.14 -12.16
N ARG A 967 30.85 0.93 -12.92
CA ARG A 967 29.68 1.84 -12.95
C ARG A 967 28.91 1.83 -11.62
N ILE A 968 28.74 0.67 -10.98
CA ILE A 968 28.09 0.54 -9.66
C ILE A 968 28.88 1.29 -8.59
N GLU A 969 30.20 1.09 -8.51
CA GLU A 969 31.04 1.77 -7.52
C GLU A 969 31.04 3.29 -7.70
N LYS A 970 30.98 3.77 -8.96
CA LYS A 970 30.81 5.19 -9.29
C LYS A 970 29.46 5.75 -8.86
N MET A 971 28.35 5.02 -9.03
CA MET A 971 27.02 5.47 -8.55
C MET A 971 26.95 5.51 -7.02
N ILE A 972 27.47 4.49 -6.33
CA ILE A 972 27.51 4.43 -4.87
C ILE A 972 28.37 5.58 -4.30
N HIS A 973 29.53 5.88 -4.90
CA HIS A 973 30.36 7.04 -4.52
C HIS A 973 29.65 8.40 -4.71
N ARG A 974 28.69 8.51 -5.64
CA ARG A 974 27.86 9.71 -5.84
C ARG A 974 26.65 9.78 -4.89
N GLY A 975 26.59 8.89 -3.90
CA GLY A 975 25.52 8.83 -2.89
C GLY A 975 24.21 8.25 -3.41
N TRP A 976 24.24 7.48 -4.51
CA TRP A 976 23.07 6.70 -4.95
C TRP A 976 23.01 5.36 -4.23
N THR A 977 21.80 4.96 -3.82
CA THR A 977 21.55 3.70 -3.10
C THR A 977 21.06 2.62 -4.06
N GLN A 978 21.81 1.52 -4.16
CA GLN A 978 21.39 0.34 -4.92
C GLN A 978 20.25 -0.39 -4.16
N LEU A 979 19.10 -0.56 -4.79
CA LEU A 979 17.93 -1.19 -4.17
C LEU A 979 17.92 -2.72 -4.27
N GLY A 980 18.72 -3.38 -3.44
CA GLY A 980 18.77 -4.83 -3.31
C GLY A 980 19.84 -5.50 -4.20
N GLU A 981 19.82 -6.83 -4.24
CA GLU A 981 20.81 -7.62 -4.97
C GLU A 981 20.82 -7.29 -6.47
N ALA A 982 22.00 -7.35 -7.09
CA ALA A 982 22.16 -7.15 -8.52
C ALA A 982 21.48 -8.32 -9.25
N PHE A 983 20.43 -8.04 -10.02
CA PHE A 983 19.71 -9.10 -10.72
C PHE A 983 20.54 -9.60 -11.90
N SER A 984 21.01 -10.85 -11.80
CA SER A 984 21.31 -11.64 -12.99
C SER A 984 20.01 -11.86 -13.77
N VAL A 985 19.70 -10.96 -14.71
CA VAL A 985 18.61 -11.14 -15.69
C VAL A 985 19.10 -11.90 -16.94
N ILE A 986 20.08 -12.80 -16.75
CA ILE A 986 19.96 -14.12 -17.36
C ILE A 986 19.02 -14.90 -16.45
N PRO A 987 17.76 -15.19 -16.85
CA PRO A 987 16.93 -16.15 -16.12
C PRO A 987 17.74 -17.46 -16.08
N ALA A 988 18.03 -17.98 -14.89
CA ALA A 988 18.82 -19.20 -14.76
C ALA A 988 18.18 -20.28 -15.67
N PRO A 989 18.90 -20.74 -16.72
CA PRO A 989 18.28 -21.40 -17.87
C PRO A 989 17.50 -22.60 -17.38
N HIS A 990 16.25 -22.76 -17.83
CA HIS A 990 15.32 -23.74 -17.27
C HIS A 990 15.91 -25.16 -17.31
N ILE A 991 16.46 -25.61 -16.17
CA ILE A 991 17.37 -26.76 -16.02
C ILE A 991 16.76 -28.11 -16.50
N LYS A 992 15.47 -28.12 -16.87
CA LYS A 992 14.67 -29.30 -17.18
C LYS A 992 14.66 -29.73 -18.66
N HIS A 993 15.08 -28.88 -19.60
CA HIS A 993 14.96 -29.15 -21.04
C HIS A 993 16.23 -28.79 -21.83
N HIS A 994 17.33 -29.51 -21.56
CA HIS A 994 18.43 -29.61 -22.54
C HIS A 994 17.95 -30.40 -23.76
N ALA A 995 18.40 -30.04 -24.95
CA ALA A 995 18.01 -30.75 -26.16
C ALA A 995 18.64 -32.14 -26.23
N ILE A 996 17.84 -33.15 -26.58
CA ILE A 996 18.30 -34.53 -26.75
C ILE A 996 18.61 -34.73 -28.23
N LEU A 997 19.89 -34.92 -28.55
CA LEU A 997 20.34 -35.32 -29.89
C LEU A 997 20.08 -36.83 -30.08
N VAL A 998 19.28 -37.17 -31.08
CA VAL A 998 18.91 -38.55 -31.42
C VAL A 998 19.48 -38.88 -32.82
N PRO A 999 20.49 -39.76 -32.95
CA PRO A 999 21.04 -40.13 -34.24
C PRO A 999 19.96 -40.66 -35.20
N LEU A 1000 19.85 -40.05 -36.37
CA LEU A 1000 18.84 -40.38 -37.37
C LEU A 1000 19.16 -41.75 -38.01
N PRO A 1001 18.22 -42.71 -38.08
CA PRO A 1001 18.50 -44.03 -38.63
C PRO A 1001 18.89 -43.99 -40.11
N ARG A 1002 19.98 -44.69 -40.47
CA ARG A 1002 20.46 -44.89 -41.86
C ARG A 1002 19.47 -45.62 -42.80
N SER A 1003 18.33 -46.06 -42.28
CA SER A 1003 17.26 -46.74 -43.01
C SER A 1003 15.97 -45.91 -43.05
N SER A 1004 16.04 -44.61 -42.77
CA SER A 1004 14.93 -43.68 -42.85
C SER A 1004 15.04 -42.82 -44.11
N THR A 1005 13.92 -42.56 -44.79
CA THR A 1005 13.94 -41.78 -46.05
C THR A 1005 14.53 -40.39 -45.85
N LEU A 1006 14.33 -39.78 -44.68
CA LEU A 1006 14.90 -38.50 -44.30
C LEU A 1006 16.45 -38.52 -44.25
N TYR A 1007 17.07 -39.66 -43.96
CA TYR A 1007 18.53 -39.80 -43.99
C TYR A 1007 19.05 -39.79 -45.44
N ASP A 1008 18.34 -40.45 -46.35
CA ASP A 1008 18.65 -40.48 -47.78
C ASP A 1008 18.32 -39.13 -48.47
N GLU A 1009 17.21 -38.47 -48.10
CA GLU A 1009 16.87 -37.09 -48.48
C GLU A 1009 18.03 -36.14 -48.15
N ILE A 1010 18.52 -36.15 -46.89
CA ILE A 1010 19.60 -35.26 -46.45
C ILE A 1010 20.95 -35.64 -47.08
N LEU A 1011 21.23 -36.92 -47.34
CA LEU A 1011 22.41 -37.34 -48.11
C LEU A 1011 22.37 -36.78 -49.54
N GLN A 1012 21.20 -36.78 -50.17
CA GLN A 1012 21.02 -36.23 -51.52
C GLN A 1012 21.18 -34.71 -51.51
N ASP A 1013 20.50 -33.99 -50.63
CA ASP A 1013 20.62 -32.53 -50.51
C ASP A 1013 22.09 -32.11 -50.25
N MET A 1014 22.76 -32.73 -49.28
CA MET A 1014 24.14 -32.40 -48.90
C MET A 1014 25.17 -32.72 -50.00
N SER A 1015 24.82 -33.53 -51.01
CA SER A 1015 25.71 -33.85 -52.14
C SER A 1015 26.02 -32.65 -53.05
N GLU A 1016 25.27 -31.53 -52.92
CA GLU A 1016 25.61 -30.25 -53.56
C GLU A 1016 26.96 -29.67 -53.10
N ILE A 1017 27.44 -30.08 -51.92
CA ILE A 1017 28.72 -29.66 -51.36
C ILE A 1017 29.79 -30.68 -51.80
N CYS A 1018 30.66 -30.28 -52.73
CA CYS A 1018 31.73 -31.16 -53.20
C CYS A 1018 32.82 -31.37 -52.14
N GLY A 1019 33.29 -32.61 -51.99
CA GLY A 1019 34.42 -32.98 -51.13
C GLY A 1019 34.05 -33.57 -49.76
N ILE A 1020 32.87 -33.22 -49.22
CA ILE A 1020 32.55 -33.49 -47.82
C ILE A 1020 32.32 -34.97 -47.47
N THR A 1021 32.56 -35.30 -46.20
CA THR A 1021 32.19 -36.58 -45.58
C THR A 1021 31.30 -36.35 -44.36
N ILE A 1022 30.01 -36.71 -44.44
CA ILE A 1022 29.08 -36.62 -43.30
C ILE A 1022 29.46 -37.62 -42.20
N LYS A 1023 29.47 -37.16 -40.95
CA LYS A 1023 29.83 -37.92 -39.75
C LYS A 1023 28.61 -38.29 -38.93
N SER A 1024 27.69 -37.34 -38.72
CA SER A 1024 26.43 -37.56 -38.02
C SER A 1024 25.28 -36.73 -38.62
N ILE A 1025 24.08 -37.27 -38.51
CA ILE A 1025 22.80 -36.56 -38.70
C ILE A 1025 22.00 -36.90 -37.45
N GLU A 1026 21.65 -35.88 -36.66
CA GLU A 1026 21.07 -36.05 -35.32
C GLU A 1026 19.80 -35.19 -35.23
N GLU A 1027 18.66 -35.81 -34.94
CA GLU A 1027 17.41 -35.11 -34.69
C GLU A 1027 17.46 -34.42 -33.32
N ILE A 1028 17.18 -33.11 -33.31
CA ILE A 1028 17.18 -32.26 -32.12
C ILE A 1028 15.79 -32.35 -31.50
N LYS A 1029 15.67 -32.99 -30.34
CA LYS A 1029 14.39 -33.09 -29.61
C LYS A 1029 14.39 -32.13 -28.43
N ASN A 1030 13.49 -31.15 -28.46
CA ASN A 1030 13.31 -30.18 -27.40
C ASN A 1030 11.87 -29.69 -27.40
N SER A 1031 11.06 -30.24 -26.49
CA SER A 1031 9.63 -29.91 -26.36
C SER A 1031 9.36 -28.43 -26.20
N LEU A 1032 10.26 -27.66 -25.57
CA LEU A 1032 10.09 -26.22 -25.40
C LEU A 1032 10.20 -25.47 -26.74
N LEU A 1033 11.13 -25.86 -27.60
CA LEU A 1033 11.27 -25.27 -28.94
C LEU A 1033 10.13 -25.71 -29.86
N GLU A 1034 9.71 -26.98 -29.76
CA GLU A 1034 8.56 -27.53 -30.50
C GLU A 1034 7.24 -26.83 -30.14
N ASP A 1035 6.95 -26.65 -28.85
CA ASP A 1035 5.77 -25.91 -28.36
C ASP A 1035 5.81 -24.43 -28.75
N THR A 1036 6.98 -23.79 -28.64
CA THR A 1036 7.17 -22.37 -29.03
C THR A 1036 6.94 -22.18 -30.53
N TYR A 1037 7.47 -23.09 -31.35
CA TYR A 1037 7.30 -23.07 -32.80
C TYR A 1037 5.84 -23.25 -33.20
N GLU A 1038 5.15 -24.24 -32.63
CA GLU A 1038 3.73 -24.47 -32.89
C GLU A 1038 2.83 -23.31 -32.39
N ALA A 1039 3.21 -22.63 -31.29
CA ALA A 1039 2.53 -21.41 -30.84
C ALA A 1039 2.72 -20.24 -31.83
N MET A 1040 3.95 -20.00 -32.29
CA MET A 1040 4.26 -18.96 -33.30
C MET A 1040 3.54 -19.22 -34.62
N LYS A 1041 3.58 -20.46 -35.11
CA LYS A 1041 2.90 -20.93 -36.32
C LYS A 1041 1.38 -20.71 -36.26
N LYS A 1042 0.74 -20.99 -35.12
CA LYS A 1042 -0.68 -20.69 -34.86
C LYS A 1042 -0.97 -19.18 -34.82
N MET A 1043 -0.06 -18.37 -34.27
CA MET A 1043 -0.19 -16.91 -34.28
C MET A 1043 -0.10 -16.33 -35.71
N ILE A 1044 0.86 -16.79 -36.52
CA ILE A 1044 1.02 -16.38 -37.92
C ILE A 1044 -0.23 -16.75 -38.74
N ALA A 1045 -0.76 -17.98 -38.58
CA ALA A 1045 -1.99 -18.40 -39.22
C ALA A 1045 -3.20 -17.52 -38.84
N LYS A 1046 -3.33 -17.16 -37.54
CA LYS A 1046 -4.38 -16.24 -37.06
C LYS A 1046 -4.25 -14.82 -37.64
N GLY A 1047 -3.04 -14.39 -37.99
CA GLY A 1047 -2.76 -13.11 -38.65
C GLY A 1047 -3.02 -13.08 -40.16
N CYS A 1048 -3.27 -14.24 -40.79
CA CYS A 1048 -3.43 -14.38 -42.25
C CYS A 1048 -4.59 -15.33 -42.61
N PRO A 1049 -5.86 -14.95 -42.34
CA PRO A 1049 -7.02 -15.79 -42.65
C PRO A 1049 -7.08 -16.13 -44.14
N GLY A 1050 -6.99 -17.43 -44.46
CA GLY A 1050 -6.97 -17.95 -45.83
C GLY A 1050 -5.61 -18.49 -46.29
N PHE A 1051 -4.52 -18.23 -45.55
CA PHE A 1051 -3.19 -18.79 -45.85
C PHE A 1051 -2.73 -19.78 -44.78
N ASN A 1052 -2.29 -20.96 -45.22
CA ASN A 1052 -1.46 -21.86 -44.40
C ASN A 1052 -0.11 -21.13 -44.14
N PRO A 1053 0.53 -21.21 -42.95
CA PRO A 1053 1.67 -20.34 -42.60
C PRO A 1053 3.01 -20.65 -43.33
N ASN A 1054 2.99 -21.25 -44.53
CA ASN A 1054 4.15 -21.56 -45.38
C ASN A 1054 5.34 -22.13 -44.60
N GLU A 1055 5.16 -23.28 -43.97
CA GLU A 1055 6.27 -24.05 -43.41
C GLU A 1055 7.17 -24.59 -44.53
N ARG A 1056 8.44 -24.22 -44.52
CA ARG A 1056 9.48 -24.82 -45.38
C ARG A 1056 10.54 -25.51 -44.51
N LYS A 1057 11.15 -26.58 -45.04
CA LYS A 1057 12.40 -27.15 -44.53
C LYS A 1057 13.56 -26.39 -45.19
N LEU A 1058 14.49 -25.82 -44.43
CA LEU A 1058 15.58 -24.97 -44.94
C LEU A 1058 16.88 -25.16 -44.15
N PHE A 1059 18.03 -24.89 -44.78
CA PHE A 1059 19.36 -25.01 -44.18
C PHE A 1059 19.88 -23.70 -43.58
N HIS A 1060 20.53 -23.77 -42.42
CA HIS A 1060 21.21 -22.67 -41.74
C HIS A 1060 22.66 -23.05 -41.38
N GLY A 1061 23.63 -22.24 -41.79
CA GLY A 1061 25.04 -22.34 -41.40
C GLY A 1061 25.39 -21.36 -40.30
N THR A 1062 26.28 -21.76 -39.38
CA THR A 1062 26.67 -20.93 -38.23
C THR A 1062 28.12 -21.17 -37.79
N PHE A 1063 28.60 -20.32 -36.88
CA PHE A 1063 29.93 -20.36 -36.27
C PHE A 1063 29.92 -21.24 -35.00
N GLY A 1064 31.10 -21.75 -34.62
CA GLY A 1064 31.27 -22.73 -33.53
C GLY A 1064 30.48 -22.43 -32.25
N ASP A 1065 30.58 -21.21 -31.74
CA ASP A 1065 29.91 -20.79 -30.49
C ASP A 1065 28.38 -20.83 -30.59
N GLY A 1066 27.84 -20.48 -31.77
CA GLY A 1066 26.40 -20.45 -32.04
C GLY A 1066 25.74 -21.83 -32.08
N ILE A 1067 26.51 -22.89 -32.37
CA ILE A 1067 26.00 -24.27 -32.46
C ILE A 1067 25.35 -24.70 -31.15
N LYS A 1068 25.94 -24.37 -30.00
CA LYS A 1068 25.43 -24.80 -28.69
C LYS A 1068 24.15 -24.04 -28.29
N GLY A 1069 24.08 -22.74 -28.60
CA GLY A 1069 22.87 -21.94 -28.40
C GLY A 1069 21.72 -22.44 -29.27
N ILE A 1070 21.93 -22.53 -30.59
CA ILE A 1070 20.91 -23.00 -31.54
C ILE A 1070 20.42 -24.41 -31.21
N THR A 1071 21.28 -25.28 -30.68
CA THR A 1071 20.87 -26.64 -30.28
C THR A 1071 19.94 -26.66 -29.05
N ASN A 1072 20.15 -25.79 -28.05
CA ASN A 1072 19.42 -25.86 -26.76
C ASN A 1072 18.33 -24.80 -26.63
N ASP A 1073 18.67 -23.55 -26.92
CA ASP A 1073 17.83 -22.36 -26.77
C ASP A 1073 17.17 -21.96 -28.09
N GLY A 1074 17.56 -22.61 -29.20
CA GLY A 1074 16.99 -22.41 -30.53
C GLY A 1074 17.53 -21.16 -31.21
N PHE A 1075 16.78 -20.69 -32.22
CA PHE A 1075 17.06 -19.44 -32.91
C PHE A 1075 16.66 -18.25 -32.03
N ASP A 1076 17.54 -17.89 -31.10
CA ASP A 1076 17.37 -16.86 -30.07
C ASP A 1076 18.41 -15.74 -30.22
N ASP A 1077 17.96 -14.48 -30.28
CA ASP A 1077 18.78 -13.31 -30.58
C ASP A 1077 19.77 -12.93 -29.45
N ARG A 1078 19.59 -13.47 -28.25
CA ARG A 1078 20.52 -13.29 -27.11
C ARG A 1078 21.87 -14.02 -27.31
N HIS A 1079 21.99 -14.87 -28.34
CA HIS A 1079 23.22 -15.58 -28.68
C HIS A 1079 23.96 -14.97 -29.90
N PHE A 1080 23.66 -13.72 -30.25
CA PHE A 1080 24.39 -12.97 -31.29
C PHE A 1080 25.90 -12.93 -31.01
N SER A 1081 26.72 -13.37 -31.97
CA SER A 1081 28.16 -13.11 -31.99
C SER A 1081 28.48 -12.11 -33.11
N ALA A 1082 29.46 -11.24 -32.89
CA ALA A 1082 29.81 -10.13 -33.80
C ALA A 1082 30.34 -10.55 -35.19
N ILE A 1083 30.33 -11.85 -35.51
CA ILE A 1083 30.83 -12.46 -36.75
C ILE A 1083 29.74 -13.31 -37.43
N GLY A 1084 28.65 -13.67 -36.72
CA GLY A 1084 27.60 -14.57 -37.22
C GLY A 1084 26.37 -13.86 -37.78
N ASN A 1085 25.86 -14.33 -38.93
CA ASN A 1085 24.59 -13.89 -39.51
C ASN A 1085 23.37 -14.54 -38.81
N TYR A 1086 23.33 -14.44 -37.47
CA TYR A 1086 22.16 -14.75 -36.66
C TYR A 1086 21.94 -13.62 -35.66
N GLY A 1087 20.95 -12.75 -35.92
CA GLY A 1087 20.67 -11.54 -35.13
C GLY A 1087 19.27 -10.99 -35.44
N HIS A 1088 19.14 -9.68 -35.68
CA HIS A 1088 17.86 -9.02 -35.98
C HIS A 1088 17.02 -9.71 -37.07
N GLY A 1089 17.67 -10.39 -38.03
CA GLY A 1089 17.03 -11.38 -38.89
C GLY A 1089 17.78 -12.71 -38.85
N ALA A 1090 17.03 -13.81 -38.86
CA ALA A 1090 17.53 -15.17 -38.90
C ALA A 1090 17.53 -15.70 -40.34
N TYR A 1091 18.72 -15.96 -40.89
CA TYR A 1091 18.92 -16.40 -42.28
C TYR A 1091 18.73 -17.92 -42.49
N PHE A 1092 18.12 -18.31 -43.59
CA PHE A 1092 17.95 -19.69 -44.05
C PHE A 1092 18.04 -19.79 -45.59
N ALA A 1093 18.48 -20.92 -46.13
CA ALA A 1093 18.58 -21.19 -47.58
C ALA A 1093 17.84 -22.47 -47.97
N ASP A 1094 17.39 -22.58 -49.22
CA ASP A 1094 16.94 -23.86 -49.78
C ASP A 1094 18.11 -24.79 -50.15
N SER A 1095 19.20 -24.26 -50.70
CA SER A 1095 20.45 -25.03 -50.95
C SER A 1095 21.37 -25.12 -49.71
N PRO A 1096 21.83 -26.32 -49.30
CA PRO A 1096 22.82 -26.47 -48.24
C PRO A 1096 24.19 -25.91 -48.63
N LYS A 1097 24.53 -25.88 -49.93
CA LYS A 1097 25.78 -25.30 -50.43
C LYS A 1097 25.89 -23.81 -50.10
N LYS A 1098 24.79 -23.06 -50.21
CA LYS A 1098 24.79 -21.63 -49.84
C LYS A 1098 24.94 -21.43 -48.33
N SER A 1099 24.31 -22.27 -47.51
CA SER A 1099 24.47 -22.21 -46.06
C SER A 1099 25.84 -22.72 -45.57
N HIS A 1100 26.51 -23.61 -46.30
CA HIS A 1100 27.89 -24.05 -46.03
C HIS A 1100 28.90 -22.88 -46.05
N GLU A 1101 28.69 -21.86 -46.89
CA GLU A 1101 29.53 -20.64 -46.92
C GLU A 1101 29.62 -19.91 -45.57
N TYR A 1102 28.63 -20.12 -44.68
CA TYR A 1102 28.56 -19.53 -43.35
C TYR A 1102 28.92 -20.53 -42.23
N THR A 1103 29.62 -21.63 -42.56
CA THR A 1103 30.06 -22.66 -41.59
C THR A 1103 31.57 -22.68 -41.39
N HIS A 1104 31.99 -22.68 -40.13
CA HIS A 1104 33.39 -22.76 -39.70
C HIS A 1104 33.65 -24.00 -38.83
N PRO A 1105 34.92 -24.44 -38.68
CA PRO A 1105 35.24 -25.64 -37.91
C PRO A 1105 34.97 -25.51 -36.39
N GLU A 1106 34.51 -26.59 -35.74
CA GLU A 1106 34.31 -26.63 -34.28
C GLU A 1106 35.65 -26.62 -33.50
N THR A 1107 36.75 -27.14 -34.06
CA THR A 1107 38.09 -27.25 -33.43
C THR A 1107 39.21 -27.29 -34.48
N ALA A 1108 40.45 -27.63 -34.09
CA ALA A 1108 41.60 -27.80 -34.99
C ALA A 1108 41.51 -29.06 -35.86
N GLY A 1109 40.63 -29.02 -36.86
CA GLY A 1109 40.34 -30.03 -37.87
C GLY A 1109 39.05 -29.65 -38.57
N ASP A 1110 38.90 -29.87 -39.88
CA ASP A 1110 37.90 -29.21 -40.73
C ASP A 1110 36.45 -29.76 -40.60
N ARG A 1111 36.04 -30.05 -39.36
CA ARG A 1111 34.73 -30.58 -38.96
C ARG A 1111 33.75 -29.44 -38.69
N ARG A 1112 32.69 -29.37 -39.49
CA ARG A 1112 31.70 -28.30 -39.53
C ARG A 1112 30.29 -28.83 -39.25
N VAL A 1113 29.38 -27.90 -38.95
CA VAL A 1113 27.97 -28.17 -38.64
C VAL A 1113 27.07 -27.30 -39.50
N ILE A 1114 25.98 -27.88 -39.97
CA ILE A 1114 24.85 -27.17 -40.61
C ILE A 1114 23.55 -27.67 -39.97
N PHE A 1115 22.57 -26.77 -39.80
CA PHE A 1115 21.27 -27.08 -39.24
C PHE A 1115 20.22 -27.17 -40.33
N TYR A 1116 19.41 -28.24 -40.32
CA TYR A 1116 18.21 -28.33 -41.14
C TYR A 1116 16.99 -28.01 -40.26
N SER A 1117 16.18 -27.05 -40.68
CA SER A 1117 15.23 -26.35 -39.81
C SER A 1117 13.85 -26.24 -40.43
N LYS A 1118 12.79 -26.28 -39.63
CA LYS A 1118 11.41 -25.97 -40.06
C LYS A 1118 11.17 -24.48 -39.84
N VAL A 1119 10.75 -23.75 -40.86
CA VAL A 1119 10.65 -22.28 -40.84
C VAL A 1119 9.26 -21.85 -41.29
N ALA A 1120 8.54 -21.12 -40.43
CA ALA A 1120 7.18 -20.64 -40.71
C ALA A 1120 7.22 -19.25 -41.36
N LEU A 1121 7.20 -19.20 -42.70
CA LEU A 1121 7.40 -17.96 -43.44
C LEU A 1121 6.18 -17.02 -43.41
N GLY A 1122 4.97 -17.56 -43.25
CA GLY A 1122 3.73 -16.79 -43.26
C GLY A 1122 3.54 -16.02 -44.57
N LYS A 1123 3.34 -14.70 -44.47
CA LYS A 1123 3.28 -13.81 -45.64
C LYS A 1123 4.69 -13.34 -46.02
N GLU A 1124 5.24 -13.94 -47.07
CA GLU A 1124 6.55 -13.65 -47.67
C GLU A 1124 6.57 -12.28 -48.39
N TRP A 1125 7.61 -11.45 -48.13
CA TRP A 1125 7.93 -10.27 -48.95
C TRP A 1125 9.07 -10.60 -49.91
N LEU A 1126 8.90 -10.34 -51.20
CA LEU A 1126 9.86 -10.73 -52.24
C LEU A 1126 10.80 -9.57 -52.58
N GLN A 1127 12.07 -9.72 -52.21
CA GLN A 1127 13.11 -8.71 -52.41
C GLN A 1127 13.65 -8.75 -53.83
N THR A 1128 13.43 -7.66 -54.58
CA THR A 1128 13.83 -7.53 -56.00
C THR A 1128 15.11 -6.70 -56.22
N THR A 1129 15.66 -6.09 -55.17
CA THR A 1129 16.81 -5.17 -55.18
C THR A 1129 17.86 -5.58 -54.14
N LYS A 1130 19.15 -5.39 -54.47
CA LYS A 1130 20.28 -5.92 -53.68
C LYS A 1130 20.67 -5.10 -52.44
N ASP A 1131 20.27 -3.84 -52.36
CA ASP A 1131 20.89 -2.87 -51.45
C ASP A 1131 20.19 -2.69 -50.09
N ASP A 1132 18.96 -3.19 -49.92
CA ASP A 1132 18.22 -3.04 -48.67
C ASP A 1132 18.67 -4.05 -47.60
N LYS A 1133 19.51 -3.61 -46.65
CA LYS A 1133 19.79 -4.31 -45.39
C LYS A 1133 18.58 -4.24 -44.44
N LEU A 1134 17.54 -5.02 -44.73
CA LEU A 1134 16.28 -5.01 -43.98
C LEU A 1134 16.44 -5.63 -42.58
N THR A 1135 16.55 -4.76 -41.58
CA THR A 1135 16.56 -5.10 -40.14
C THR A 1135 15.20 -5.61 -39.63
N SER A 1136 14.13 -5.47 -40.42
CA SER A 1136 12.81 -6.04 -40.14
C SER A 1136 12.03 -6.33 -41.42
N ALA A 1137 11.12 -7.31 -41.38
CA ALA A 1137 10.21 -7.58 -42.50
C ALA A 1137 9.24 -6.39 -42.71
N PRO A 1138 8.99 -5.94 -43.97
CA PRO A 1138 8.11 -4.82 -44.26
C PRO A 1138 6.70 -4.97 -43.69
N ARG A 1139 6.06 -3.85 -43.36
CA ARG A 1139 4.82 -3.82 -42.56
C ARG A 1139 3.70 -4.66 -43.18
N GLY A 1140 3.28 -5.71 -42.47
CA GLY A 1140 2.24 -6.65 -42.90
C GLY A 1140 2.77 -7.95 -43.53
N TYR A 1141 4.10 -8.09 -43.62
CA TYR A 1141 4.79 -9.33 -44.00
C TYR A 1141 5.43 -9.97 -42.75
N HIS A 1142 5.79 -11.25 -42.86
CA HIS A 1142 6.29 -12.08 -41.75
C HIS A 1142 7.71 -12.62 -42.01
N SER A 1143 8.15 -12.61 -43.26
CA SER A 1143 9.46 -13.05 -43.72
C SER A 1143 9.87 -12.27 -44.96
N ILE A 1144 11.16 -12.28 -45.27
CA ILE A 1144 11.72 -11.76 -46.52
C ILE A 1144 12.28 -12.94 -47.33
N VAL A 1145 12.12 -12.88 -48.66
CA VAL A 1145 12.63 -13.85 -49.63
C VAL A 1145 13.42 -13.11 -50.70
N GLY A 1146 14.72 -13.39 -50.78
CA GLY A 1146 15.62 -12.86 -51.80
C GLY A 1146 16.14 -13.94 -52.74
N THR A 1147 16.46 -13.57 -53.98
CA THR A 1147 17.03 -14.47 -55.01
C THR A 1147 18.37 -13.94 -55.57
N ALA A 1148 19.00 -13.02 -54.83
CA ALA A 1148 20.11 -12.17 -55.24
C ALA A 1148 21.41 -12.91 -55.62
N THR A 1149 21.50 -14.21 -55.31
CA THR A 1149 22.64 -15.11 -55.51
C THR A 1149 22.33 -16.28 -56.45
N GLY A 1150 21.08 -16.40 -56.95
CA GLY A 1150 20.62 -17.55 -57.73
C GLY A 1150 20.08 -18.73 -56.90
N VAL A 1151 20.11 -18.58 -55.56
CA VAL A 1151 19.54 -19.49 -54.55
C VAL A 1151 18.42 -18.73 -53.81
N ASN A 1152 17.41 -19.39 -53.24
CA ASN A 1152 16.40 -18.68 -52.45
C ASN A 1152 16.87 -18.48 -51.01
N GLU A 1153 17.00 -17.22 -50.62
CA GLU A 1153 17.44 -16.78 -49.31
C GLU A 1153 16.22 -16.29 -48.52
N TYR A 1154 16.00 -16.85 -47.33
CA TYR A 1154 14.84 -16.60 -46.47
C TYR A 1154 15.29 -15.96 -45.16
N ILE A 1155 14.62 -14.89 -44.74
CA ILE A 1155 14.89 -14.24 -43.45
C ILE A 1155 13.61 -14.15 -42.62
N VAL A 1156 13.66 -14.66 -41.39
CA VAL A 1156 12.58 -14.54 -40.39
C VAL A 1156 13.04 -13.72 -39.18
N TYR A 1157 12.12 -13.03 -38.52
CA TYR A 1157 12.43 -11.88 -37.66
C TYR A 1157 11.86 -12.03 -36.23
N ARG A 1158 11.54 -13.25 -35.80
CA ARG A 1158 10.92 -13.52 -34.49
C ARG A 1158 11.42 -14.82 -33.89
N TYR A 1159 11.70 -14.79 -32.58
CA TYR A 1159 11.98 -15.99 -31.79
C TYR A 1159 10.87 -17.04 -31.97
N GLY A 1160 11.26 -18.30 -32.17
CA GLY A 1160 10.33 -19.40 -32.43
C GLY A 1160 9.67 -19.41 -33.81
N GLN A 1161 10.02 -18.52 -34.75
CA GLN A 1161 9.54 -18.60 -36.14
C GLN A 1161 10.29 -19.67 -36.96
N ALA A 1162 11.40 -20.18 -36.43
CA ALA A 1162 12.13 -21.33 -36.93
C ALA A 1162 12.44 -22.32 -35.80
N LEU A 1163 12.42 -23.61 -36.12
CA LEU A 1163 12.75 -24.74 -35.23
C LEU A 1163 13.94 -25.50 -35.84
N PRO A 1164 15.13 -25.50 -35.19
CA PRO A 1164 16.24 -26.35 -35.63
C PRO A 1164 15.86 -27.81 -35.39
N TRP A 1165 15.84 -28.61 -36.46
CA TRP A 1165 15.26 -29.96 -36.43
C TRP A 1165 16.32 -31.06 -36.54
N LEU A 1166 17.32 -30.90 -37.42
CA LEU A 1166 18.48 -31.80 -37.50
C LEU A 1166 19.79 -31.02 -37.33
N LYS A 1167 20.70 -31.51 -36.50
CA LYS A 1167 22.14 -31.16 -36.52
C LYS A 1167 22.83 -32.10 -37.51
N ILE A 1168 23.43 -31.56 -38.57
CA ILE A 1168 24.22 -32.33 -39.54
C ILE A 1168 25.69 -31.96 -39.34
N THR A 1169 26.52 -32.94 -39.02
CA THR A 1169 27.96 -32.75 -38.76
C THR A 1169 28.77 -33.48 -39.83
N TYR A 1170 29.71 -32.77 -40.46
CA TYR A 1170 30.51 -33.27 -41.59
C TYR A 1170 31.94 -32.73 -41.53
N GLU A 1171 32.86 -33.35 -42.27
CA GLU A 1171 34.20 -32.81 -42.55
C GLU A 1171 34.32 -32.45 -44.03
N VAL A 1172 35.21 -31.50 -44.35
CA VAL A 1172 35.52 -31.00 -45.71
C VAL A 1172 36.85 -31.55 -46.20
#